data_AF-A0A355H319-F1
#
_entry.id   AF-A0A355H319-F1
#
_cell.length_a   1.000
_cell.length_b   1.000
_cell.length_c   1.000
_cell.angle_alpha   90.00
_cell.angle_beta   90.00
_cell.angle_gamma   90.00
#
_symmetry.space_group_name_H-M   'P 1'
#
loop_
_entity.id
_entity.type
_entity.pdbx_description
1 polymer ?
#
loop_
_entity_poly.entity_id
_entity_poly.type
_entity_poly.pdbx_seq_one_letter_code
_entity_poly.pdbx_strand_id
1 'polypeptide(L)'
;MELSSFLKKTLMLAELPDEDLALIAENAQVMNFPDGSVIIQRGELGRFLWVVYDGEVEVLRTEDDGSRRTVATLEREQIFGEMSLLTGEPAVLDVVATQDSKIIRIPREIFSGIIARNPQTLVKFTRLVTKRLLRNQQEDGLKHLKNVYKENKDPYDLNFSSVSEPMKILTINCGSSSLKYTLFDTAQPIPVIEGLIEKIGSGDASHILRTPDGKKEFPVKDIGTIDHAFERMVSTITDMAYTGMRDLSEVKAVGHRVVHGGVQFPNAVKVNPEVSAAIKDLIPLAPLHNPYNLEGIELMQKLIPDIPQVAVFDTSFHVTMPDKAHTYALPYAVTEEEQIRRYGFHGTNHKFVSLCAATFLKRPVGELKMISCHLGSGASVCAIDHGRSVDTSMGMTPLEGLVMGTRAGDVDPGVLLHLLRHRGMTADEMDQMLNRKSGLLGISGASNDMRILLKAAESGDLRCEKAISTFCYRVRKYIGAYWAALGGLDALIFTGGIGENAPDIRDRICRGLETFGIVIYDDVNAKMSVRRGRINDISEPGSKIRILVIPADEEKMIARETIHALGRTRTPDDIRKFNSRPIVISTSAHHVHLTQEHFEALFGAGRKMTPRSDLSQPGQFAAVETVNLIGPKGRIDHVRILGPVRKESQVEIARTEQFKLGIEVPIRDSGDTEGTPGITIEGDSGSVDLEKGVICAKRHIHISPEEALNLGLRDKDVVRVKVKGIRELIFGDVLVRVNPNYRLDMHLDTDEANAAQISAGTAGYIESIQHRNYM
;
A
#
# COMPACT_ATOMS: atom_id res chain seq x y z
N MET A 1 -32.00 -28.96 -8.33
CA MET A 1 -32.08 -30.41 -8.06
C MET A 1 -30.98 -31.20 -8.79
N GLU A 2 -30.82 -31.08 -10.11
CA GLU A 2 -29.80 -31.86 -10.86
C GLU A 2 -28.34 -31.54 -10.47
N LEU A 3 -28.01 -30.26 -10.27
CA LEU A 3 -26.67 -29.82 -9.89
C LEU A 3 -26.29 -30.20 -8.45
N SER A 4 -27.21 -30.09 -7.49
CA SER A 4 -26.98 -30.50 -6.09
C SER A 4 -26.69 -32.01 -6.00
N SER A 5 -27.43 -32.84 -6.77
CA SER A 5 -27.18 -34.28 -6.85
C SER A 5 -25.82 -34.61 -7.48
N PHE A 6 -25.35 -33.79 -8.43
CA PHE A 6 -23.99 -33.93 -8.98
C PHE A 6 -22.92 -33.53 -7.95
N LEU A 7 -23.07 -32.39 -7.28
CA LEU A 7 -22.12 -31.93 -6.26
C LEU A 7 -21.99 -32.93 -5.11
N LYS A 8 -23.08 -33.63 -4.76
CA LYS A 8 -23.05 -34.71 -3.75
C LYS A 8 -22.17 -35.91 -4.14
N LYS A 9 -21.86 -36.08 -5.43
CA LYS A 9 -20.94 -37.14 -5.92
C LYS A 9 -19.48 -36.69 -5.90
N THR A 10 -19.23 -35.37 -5.86
CA THR A 10 -17.87 -34.83 -5.75
C THR A 10 -17.29 -35.20 -4.38
N LEU A 11 -16.19 -35.98 -4.34
CA LEU A 11 -15.57 -36.49 -3.10
C LEU A 11 -15.35 -35.40 -2.04
N MET A 12 -15.02 -34.19 -2.49
CA MET A 12 -14.72 -33.04 -1.64
C MET A 12 -15.96 -32.34 -1.09
N LEU A 13 -17.15 -32.58 -1.64
CA LEU A 13 -18.41 -31.96 -1.26
C LEU A 13 -19.47 -32.97 -0.78
N ALA A 14 -19.21 -34.28 -0.93
CA ALA A 14 -20.17 -35.35 -0.70
C ALA A 14 -20.76 -35.42 0.72
N GLU A 15 -20.01 -34.93 1.71
CA GLU A 15 -20.43 -34.93 3.13
C GLU A 15 -21.13 -33.64 3.55
N LEU A 16 -21.29 -32.66 2.64
CA LEU A 16 -22.04 -31.45 2.97
C LEU A 16 -23.53 -31.77 3.16
N PRO A 17 -24.21 -31.11 4.12
CA PRO A 17 -25.66 -31.16 4.25
C PRO A 17 -26.36 -30.79 2.94
N ASP A 18 -27.54 -31.37 2.69
CA ASP A 18 -28.30 -31.13 1.46
C ASP A 18 -28.68 -29.65 1.28
N GLU A 19 -28.89 -28.92 2.38
CA GLU A 19 -29.12 -27.47 2.39
C GLU A 19 -27.90 -26.67 1.90
N ASP A 20 -26.69 -27.06 2.29
CA ASP A 20 -25.46 -26.41 1.85
C ASP A 20 -25.18 -26.73 0.36
N LEU A 21 -25.44 -27.97 -0.07
CA LEU A 21 -25.35 -28.36 -1.48
C LEU A 21 -26.40 -27.63 -2.36
N ALA A 22 -27.59 -27.36 -1.82
CA ALA A 22 -28.58 -26.53 -2.48
C ALA A 22 -28.09 -25.09 -2.63
N LEU A 23 -27.52 -24.50 -1.56
CA LEU A 23 -26.98 -23.14 -1.59
C LEU A 23 -25.81 -23.00 -2.59
N ILE A 24 -24.91 -23.99 -2.67
CA ILE A 24 -23.86 -24.02 -3.70
C ILE A 24 -24.50 -24.06 -5.08
N ALA A 25 -25.45 -24.97 -5.30
CA ALA A 25 -26.07 -25.15 -6.61
C ALA A 25 -26.84 -23.91 -7.09
N GLU A 26 -27.49 -23.16 -6.19
CA GLU A 26 -28.21 -21.92 -6.51
C GLU A 26 -27.28 -20.77 -6.93
N ASN A 27 -26.04 -20.76 -6.43
CA ASN A 27 -25.06 -19.70 -6.69
C ASN A 27 -23.96 -20.12 -7.66
N ALA A 28 -23.93 -21.37 -8.10
CA ALA A 28 -22.95 -21.88 -9.03
C ALA A 28 -23.38 -21.68 -10.48
N GLN A 29 -22.42 -21.45 -11.37
CA GLN A 29 -22.64 -21.30 -12.80
C GLN A 29 -22.01 -22.47 -13.56
N VAL A 30 -22.74 -23.09 -14.48
CA VAL A 30 -22.18 -24.08 -15.41
C VAL A 30 -21.70 -23.35 -16.65
N MET A 31 -20.40 -23.40 -16.92
CA MET A 31 -19.74 -22.75 -18.04
C MET A 31 -19.28 -23.78 -19.07
N ASN A 32 -19.33 -23.43 -20.36
CA ASN A 32 -18.76 -24.24 -21.44
C ASN A 32 -17.40 -23.68 -21.84
N PHE A 33 -16.42 -24.56 -21.96
CA PHE A 33 -15.04 -24.27 -22.32
C PHE A 33 -14.68 -25.13 -23.54
N PRO A 34 -14.45 -24.53 -24.72
CA PRO A 34 -14.01 -25.27 -25.90
C PRO A 34 -12.63 -25.91 -25.70
N ASP A 35 -12.31 -26.91 -26.51
CA ASP A 35 -10.95 -27.48 -26.56
C ASP A 35 -9.86 -26.39 -26.68
N GLY A 36 -8.81 -26.53 -25.86
CA GLY A 36 -7.66 -25.62 -25.78
C GLY A 36 -7.90 -24.34 -24.99
N SER A 37 -9.11 -24.11 -24.44
CA SER A 37 -9.41 -22.89 -23.69
C SER A 37 -8.79 -22.89 -22.29
N VAL A 38 -8.23 -21.75 -21.90
CA VAL A 38 -7.66 -21.54 -20.55
C VAL A 38 -8.80 -21.21 -19.59
N ILE A 39 -8.91 -21.99 -18.51
CA ILE A 39 -9.93 -21.84 -17.46
C ILE A 39 -9.38 -21.06 -16.28
N ILE A 40 -8.16 -21.40 -15.84
CA ILE A 40 -7.38 -20.63 -14.86
C ILE A 40 -6.06 -20.27 -15.52
N GLN A 41 -5.74 -18.98 -15.52
CA GLN A 41 -4.43 -18.52 -15.96
C GLN A 41 -3.47 -18.42 -14.77
N ARG A 42 -2.22 -18.83 -14.97
CA ARG A 42 -1.16 -18.56 -13.99
C ARG A 42 -1.10 -17.06 -13.67
N GLY A 43 -0.95 -16.74 -12.38
CA GLY A 43 -0.96 -15.39 -11.85
C GLY A 43 -2.35 -14.83 -11.55
N GLU A 44 -3.42 -15.56 -11.86
CA GLU A 44 -4.79 -15.16 -11.51
C GLU A 44 -5.07 -15.43 -10.03
N LEU A 45 -5.63 -14.45 -9.31
CA LEU A 45 -6.14 -14.65 -7.96
C LEU A 45 -7.38 -15.53 -7.99
N GLY A 46 -7.37 -16.61 -7.21
CA GLY A 46 -8.46 -17.56 -7.07
C GLY A 46 -9.69 -16.90 -6.46
N ARG A 47 -10.72 -16.75 -7.29
CA ARG A 47 -12.04 -16.21 -6.93
C ARG A 47 -13.14 -17.26 -6.93
N PHE A 48 -12.87 -18.42 -7.53
CA PHE A 48 -13.85 -19.49 -7.71
C PHE A 48 -13.23 -20.84 -7.40
N LEU A 49 -14.05 -21.72 -6.84
CA LEU A 49 -13.77 -23.15 -6.83
C LEU A 49 -14.39 -23.72 -8.11
N TRP A 50 -13.61 -24.51 -8.82
CA TRP A 50 -14.05 -25.11 -10.07
C TRP A 50 -14.24 -26.61 -9.90
N VAL A 51 -15.28 -27.15 -10.54
CA VAL A 51 -15.58 -28.58 -10.56
C VAL A 51 -15.79 -29.00 -12.01
N VAL A 52 -15.11 -30.05 -12.46
CA VAL A 52 -15.32 -30.61 -13.80
C VAL A 52 -16.70 -31.29 -13.81
N TYR A 53 -17.67 -30.69 -14.51
CA TYR A 53 -19.01 -31.26 -14.64
C TYR A 53 -19.06 -32.31 -15.74
N ASP A 54 -18.39 -32.04 -16.85
CA ASP A 54 -18.27 -32.93 -18.00
C ASP A 54 -17.01 -32.54 -18.80
N GLY A 55 -16.32 -33.50 -19.41
CA GLY A 55 -15.06 -33.25 -20.10
C GLY A 55 -13.80 -33.48 -19.25
N GLU A 56 -12.69 -32.89 -19.67
CA GLU A 56 -11.36 -33.08 -19.09
C GLU A 56 -10.55 -31.78 -19.15
N VAL A 57 -9.76 -31.53 -18.10
CA VAL A 57 -8.86 -30.38 -18.03
C VAL A 57 -7.46 -30.80 -17.60
N GLU A 58 -6.44 -30.18 -18.15
CA GLU A 58 -5.05 -30.37 -17.75
C GLU A 58 -4.54 -29.20 -16.92
N VAL A 59 -3.81 -29.53 -15.86
CA VAL A 59 -3.05 -28.58 -15.04
C VAL A 59 -1.64 -28.53 -15.60
N LEU A 60 -1.25 -27.39 -16.17
CA LEU A 60 0.00 -27.22 -16.90
C LEU A 60 0.99 -26.37 -16.10
N ARG A 61 2.25 -26.79 -16.10
CA ARG A 61 3.40 -25.99 -15.65
C ARG A 61 4.12 -25.43 -16.87
N THR A 62 4.34 -24.13 -16.87
CA THR A 62 5.22 -23.48 -17.85
C THR A 62 6.64 -23.42 -17.29
N GLU A 63 7.58 -24.04 -17.99
CA GLU A 63 9.01 -24.05 -17.68
C GLU A 63 9.71 -22.75 -18.13
N ASP A 64 10.95 -22.52 -17.67
CA ASP A 64 11.71 -21.28 -17.96
C ASP A 64 11.98 -21.05 -19.46
N ASP A 65 11.93 -22.11 -20.28
CA ASP A 65 12.08 -22.06 -21.73
C ASP A 65 10.76 -21.83 -22.50
N GLY A 66 9.65 -21.68 -21.77
CA GLY A 66 8.31 -21.50 -22.33
C GLY A 66 7.60 -22.79 -22.72
N SER A 67 8.22 -23.95 -22.54
CA SER A 67 7.56 -25.25 -22.74
C SER A 67 6.53 -25.50 -21.63
N ARG A 68 5.46 -26.24 -21.96
CA ARG A 68 4.40 -26.61 -21.02
C ARG A 68 4.46 -28.10 -20.72
N ARG A 69 4.42 -28.45 -19.43
CA ARG A 69 4.41 -29.81 -18.92
C ARG A 69 3.12 -30.06 -18.13
N THR A 70 2.43 -31.15 -18.44
CA THR A 70 1.25 -31.58 -17.67
C THR A 70 1.66 -32.07 -16.28
N VAL A 71 1.12 -31.42 -15.26
CA VAL A 71 1.32 -31.74 -13.83
C VAL A 71 0.25 -32.72 -13.35
N ALA A 72 -0.98 -32.55 -13.83
CA ALA A 72 -2.10 -33.43 -13.55
C ALA A 72 -3.18 -33.28 -14.64
N THR A 73 -3.91 -34.36 -14.89
CA THR A 73 -5.15 -34.34 -15.68
C THR A 73 -6.31 -34.51 -14.72
N LEU A 74 -7.34 -33.70 -14.87
CA LEU A 74 -8.51 -33.68 -14.01
C LEU A 74 -9.78 -34.01 -14.81
N GLU A 75 -10.52 -34.98 -14.29
CA GLU A 75 -11.72 -35.53 -14.92
C GLU A 75 -12.99 -35.14 -14.14
N ARG A 76 -14.13 -35.57 -14.65
CA ARG A 76 -15.46 -35.39 -14.04
C ARG A 76 -15.44 -35.60 -12.51
N GLU A 77 -16.15 -34.74 -11.79
CA GLU A 77 -16.25 -34.70 -10.31
C GLU A 77 -14.98 -34.25 -9.57
N GLN A 78 -13.88 -33.97 -10.28
CA GLN A 78 -12.68 -33.43 -9.65
C GLN A 78 -12.68 -31.90 -9.59
N ILE A 79 -11.92 -31.36 -8.64
CA ILE A 79 -11.88 -29.94 -8.32
C ILE A 79 -10.51 -29.30 -8.57
N PHE A 80 -10.54 -28.01 -8.88
CA PHE A 80 -9.36 -27.17 -9.04
C PHE A 80 -9.63 -25.71 -8.66
N GLY A 81 -8.55 -24.92 -8.53
CA GLY A 81 -8.58 -23.53 -8.05
C GLY A 81 -8.59 -23.39 -6.53
N GLU A 82 -8.69 -24.50 -5.78
CA GLU A 82 -8.77 -24.47 -4.31
C GLU A 82 -7.47 -24.00 -3.65
N MET A 83 -6.31 -24.21 -4.30
CA MET A 83 -5.04 -23.73 -3.79
C MET A 83 -5.07 -22.22 -3.61
N SER A 84 -5.37 -21.50 -4.69
CA SER A 84 -5.40 -20.04 -4.68
C SER A 84 -6.51 -19.49 -3.77
N LEU A 85 -7.65 -20.18 -3.67
CA LEU A 85 -8.70 -19.82 -2.72
C LEU A 85 -8.28 -19.92 -1.25
N LEU A 86 -7.55 -20.97 -0.89
CA LEU A 86 -7.23 -21.32 0.49
C LEU A 86 -5.92 -20.72 0.98
N THR A 87 -4.91 -20.58 0.12
CA THR A 87 -3.66 -19.91 0.47
C THR A 87 -3.77 -18.39 0.31
N GLY A 88 -4.62 -17.93 -0.62
CA GLY A 88 -4.70 -16.52 -1.01
C GLY A 88 -3.65 -16.11 -2.04
N GLU A 89 -2.70 -16.99 -2.35
CA GLU A 89 -1.67 -16.78 -3.38
C GLU A 89 -2.27 -16.90 -4.78
N PRO A 90 -1.79 -16.16 -5.79
CA PRO A 90 -2.19 -16.34 -7.18
C PRO A 90 -1.98 -17.78 -7.68
N ALA A 91 -2.76 -18.19 -8.69
CA ALA A 91 -2.64 -19.49 -9.32
C ALA A 91 -1.23 -19.70 -9.86
N VAL A 92 -0.57 -20.78 -9.43
CA VAL A 92 0.83 -21.08 -9.80
C VAL A 92 0.96 -21.88 -11.10
N LEU A 93 -0.14 -22.44 -11.58
CA LEU A 93 -0.23 -23.32 -12.74
C LEU A 93 -1.43 -22.91 -13.60
N ASP A 94 -1.32 -23.09 -14.91
CA ASP A 94 -2.44 -22.91 -15.84
C ASP A 94 -3.37 -24.12 -15.75
N VAL A 95 -4.67 -23.92 -15.98
CA VAL A 95 -5.63 -25.01 -16.18
C VAL A 95 -6.33 -24.81 -17.51
N VAL A 96 -6.24 -25.82 -18.38
CA VAL A 96 -6.69 -25.74 -19.78
C VAL A 96 -7.63 -26.90 -20.07
N ALA A 97 -8.72 -26.66 -20.80
CA ALA A 97 -9.58 -27.73 -21.30
C ALA A 97 -8.88 -28.50 -22.43
N THR A 98 -8.83 -29.82 -22.36
CA THR A 98 -8.24 -30.70 -23.41
C THR A 98 -9.26 -31.23 -24.42
N GLN A 99 -10.52 -30.89 -24.19
CA GLN A 99 -11.67 -31.15 -25.04
C GLN A 99 -12.80 -30.19 -24.63
N ASP A 100 -13.86 -30.13 -25.43
CA ASP A 100 -15.07 -29.38 -25.07
C ASP A 100 -15.61 -29.84 -23.71
N SER A 101 -15.51 -28.95 -22.72
CA SER A 101 -15.72 -29.26 -21.31
C SER A 101 -16.76 -28.34 -20.68
N LYS A 102 -17.54 -28.89 -19.75
CA LYS A 102 -18.46 -28.15 -18.90
C LYS A 102 -17.89 -28.09 -17.50
N ILE A 103 -17.71 -26.87 -16.99
CA ILE A 103 -17.10 -26.63 -15.68
C ILE A 103 -18.09 -25.85 -14.81
N ILE A 104 -18.30 -26.33 -13.58
CA ILE A 104 -19.06 -25.60 -12.58
C ILE A 104 -18.12 -24.61 -11.89
N ARG A 105 -18.54 -23.35 -11.85
CA ARG A 105 -17.88 -22.24 -11.18
C ARG A 105 -18.64 -21.89 -9.91
N ILE A 106 -18.01 -22.05 -8.75
CA ILE A 106 -18.59 -21.77 -7.43
C ILE A 106 -17.92 -20.52 -6.84
N PRO A 107 -18.66 -19.46 -6.50
CA PRO A 107 -18.10 -18.26 -5.87
C PRO A 107 -17.42 -18.54 -4.53
N ARG A 108 -16.28 -17.88 -4.29
CA ARG A 108 -15.50 -18.02 -3.05
C ARG A 108 -16.32 -17.74 -1.80
N GLU A 109 -17.19 -16.75 -1.83
CA GLU A 109 -17.95 -16.28 -0.66
C GLU A 109 -18.89 -17.38 -0.18
N ILE A 110 -19.56 -18.04 -1.14
CA ILE A 110 -20.45 -19.18 -0.89
C ILE A 110 -19.64 -20.36 -0.36
N PHE A 111 -18.55 -20.71 -1.04
CA PHE A 111 -17.67 -21.80 -0.63
C PHE A 111 -17.09 -21.57 0.78
N SER A 112 -16.50 -20.41 1.03
CA SER A 112 -15.87 -20.07 2.32
C SER A 112 -16.90 -20.06 3.45
N GLY A 113 -18.11 -19.54 3.19
CA GLY A 113 -19.19 -19.52 4.17
C GLY A 113 -19.67 -20.91 4.57
N ILE A 114 -19.76 -21.83 3.61
CA ILE A 114 -20.17 -23.23 3.83
C ILE A 114 -19.06 -24.04 4.48
N ILE A 115 -17.82 -23.91 4.01
CA ILE A 115 -16.70 -24.70 4.52
C ILE A 115 -16.36 -24.31 5.96
N ALA A 116 -16.44 -23.03 6.33
CA ALA A 116 -16.18 -22.58 7.70
C ALA A 116 -17.16 -23.18 8.73
N ARG A 117 -18.37 -23.59 8.31
CA ARG A 117 -19.37 -24.26 9.16
C ARG A 117 -19.35 -25.79 9.05
N ASN A 118 -18.48 -26.35 8.19
CA ASN A 118 -18.32 -27.79 7.96
C ASN A 118 -16.85 -28.24 8.16
N PRO A 119 -16.40 -28.45 9.42
CA PRO A 119 -15.00 -28.73 9.74
C PRO A 119 -14.42 -29.98 9.05
N GLN A 120 -15.22 -31.04 8.86
CA GLN A 120 -14.75 -32.27 8.19
C GLN A 120 -14.40 -32.03 6.71
N THR A 121 -15.22 -31.21 6.04
CA THR A 121 -14.97 -30.83 4.65
C THR A 121 -13.74 -29.94 4.54
N LEU A 122 -13.56 -28.99 5.48
CA LEU A 122 -12.37 -28.14 5.55
C LEU A 122 -11.08 -28.98 5.69
N VAL A 123 -11.05 -29.97 6.58
CA VAL A 123 -9.88 -30.87 6.74
C VAL A 123 -9.53 -31.59 5.44
N LYS A 124 -10.52 -32.01 4.65
CA LYS A 124 -10.28 -32.64 3.34
C LYS A 124 -9.60 -31.70 2.36
N PHE A 125 -10.10 -30.47 2.27
CA PHE A 125 -9.50 -29.43 1.43
C PHE A 125 -8.08 -29.06 1.88
N THR A 126 -7.86 -28.89 3.19
CA THR A 126 -6.52 -28.64 3.75
C THR A 126 -5.55 -29.77 3.42
N ARG A 127 -5.97 -31.03 3.51
CA ARG A 127 -5.15 -32.19 3.11
C ARG A 127 -4.83 -32.19 1.61
N LEU A 128 -5.80 -31.84 0.76
CA LEU A 128 -5.58 -31.73 -0.68
C LEU A 128 -4.56 -30.64 -1.00
N VAL A 129 -4.73 -29.44 -0.44
CA VAL A 129 -3.79 -28.32 -0.61
C VAL A 129 -2.41 -28.70 -0.09
N THR A 130 -2.32 -29.32 1.09
CA THR A 130 -1.04 -29.77 1.66
C THR A 130 -0.36 -30.79 0.73
N LYS A 131 -1.10 -31.77 0.20
CA LYS A 131 -0.56 -32.76 -0.75
C LYS A 131 -0.06 -32.10 -2.04
N ARG A 132 -0.78 -31.08 -2.56
CA ARG A 132 -0.39 -30.33 -3.76
C ARG A 132 0.80 -29.40 -3.48
N LEU A 133 0.85 -28.72 -2.32
CA LEU A 133 1.96 -27.89 -1.88
C LEU A 133 3.24 -28.69 -1.65
N LEU A 134 3.17 -29.84 -0.99
CA LEU A 134 4.35 -30.69 -0.76
C LEU A 134 4.92 -31.24 -2.07
N ARG A 135 4.07 -31.51 -3.08
CA ARG A 135 4.53 -31.84 -4.45
C ARG A 135 5.21 -30.65 -5.13
N ASN A 136 4.73 -29.43 -4.89
CA ASN A 136 5.30 -28.22 -5.49
C ASN A 136 6.57 -27.71 -4.75
N GLN A 137 6.69 -27.91 -3.43
CA GLN A 137 7.85 -27.49 -2.64
C GLN A 137 9.13 -28.30 -2.93
N GLN A 138 9.01 -29.48 -3.56
CA GLN A 138 10.17 -30.20 -4.08
C GLN A 138 10.81 -29.50 -5.30
N GLU A 139 10.18 -28.47 -5.86
CA GLU A 139 10.67 -27.71 -7.02
C GLU A 139 10.41 -26.18 -6.83
N ASP A 140 11.34 -25.50 -6.15
CA ASP A 140 11.59 -24.03 -6.12
C ASP A 140 10.42 -23.02 -6.05
N GLY A 141 9.89 -22.80 -4.84
CA GLY A 141 8.87 -21.76 -4.54
C GLY A 141 9.31 -20.28 -4.56
N LEU A 142 10.61 -19.95 -4.68
CA LEU A 142 11.10 -18.56 -4.66
C LEU A 142 11.25 -17.94 -6.06
N LYS A 143 11.47 -18.74 -7.11
CA LYS A 143 11.54 -18.24 -8.49
C LYS A 143 10.17 -17.87 -9.05
N HIS A 144 9.11 -18.50 -8.56
CA HIS A 144 7.76 -18.38 -9.14
C HIS A 144 7.10 -17.01 -8.91
N LEU A 145 7.31 -16.38 -7.75
CA LEU A 145 6.75 -15.06 -7.42
C LEU A 145 7.34 -13.93 -8.29
N LYS A 146 8.64 -13.98 -8.62
CA LYS A 146 9.29 -13.00 -9.51
C LYS A 146 8.72 -13.01 -10.94
N ASN A 147 8.18 -14.14 -11.40
CA ASN A 147 7.58 -14.26 -12.73
C ASN A 147 6.11 -13.80 -12.76
N VAL A 148 5.34 -13.97 -11.67
CA VAL A 148 3.94 -13.52 -11.60
C VAL A 148 3.82 -11.98 -11.69
N TYR A 149 4.71 -11.21 -11.05
CA TYR A 149 4.73 -9.74 -11.17
C TYR A 149 5.08 -9.23 -12.57
N LYS A 150 5.85 -10.00 -13.34
CA LYS A 150 6.20 -9.61 -14.72
C LYS A 150 5.03 -9.76 -15.68
N GLU A 151 4.08 -10.62 -15.34
CA GLU A 151 2.93 -11.02 -16.18
C GLU A 151 1.62 -10.35 -15.77
N ASN A 152 1.41 -10.08 -14.48
CA ASN A 152 0.24 -9.32 -14.01
C ASN A 152 0.34 -7.84 -14.43
N LYS A 153 -0.63 -7.38 -15.23
CA LYS A 153 -0.67 -6.01 -15.75
C LYS A 153 -1.23 -4.98 -14.77
N ASP A 154 -1.87 -5.42 -13.69
CA ASP A 154 -2.47 -4.55 -12.67
C ASP A 154 -2.23 -5.07 -11.24
N PRO A 155 -0.96 -5.32 -10.84
CA PRO A 155 -0.63 -5.97 -9.56
C PRO A 155 -1.03 -5.16 -8.33
N TYR A 156 -1.33 -3.87 -8.50
CA TYR A 156 -1.72 -2.99 -7.41
C TYR A 156 -3.16 -2.50 -7.53
N ASP A 157 -3.99 -3.10 -8.39
CA ASP A 157 -5.40 -2.71 -8.55
C ASP A 157 -5.56 -1.23 -8.93
N LEU A 158 -4.65 -0.71 -9.76
CA LEU A 158 -4.71 0.66 -10.28
C LEU A 158 -5.76 0.80 -11.38
N ASN A 159 -6.33 -0.31 -11.87
CA ASN A 159 -7.39 -0.35 -12.87
C ASN A 159 -8.63 -1.11 -12.39
N PHE A 160 -8.85 -1.15 -11.08
CA PHE A 160 -10.05 -1.74 -10.44
C PHE A 160 -10.26 -3.23 -10.75
N SER A 161 -9.19 -3.94 -11.12
CA SER A 161 -9.21 -5.38 -11.38
C SER A 161 -9.67 -6.23 -10.19
N SER A 162 -9.67 -5.69 -8.96
CA SER A 162 -10.16 -6.35 -7.75
C SER A 162 -11.68 -6.40 -7.61
N VAL A 163 -12.42 -5.60 -8.37
CA VAL A 163 -13.88 -5.50 -8.27
C VAL A 163 -14.53 -6.73 -8.92
N SER A 164 -15.50 -7.35 -8.22
CA SER A 164 -16.19 -8.56 -8.70
C SER A 164 -17.25 -8.29 -9.77
N GLU A 165 -17.93 -7.14 -9.69
CA GLU A 165 -18.96 -6.70 -10.62
C GLU A 165 -18.80 -5.20 -10.92
N PRO A 166 -18.96 -4.76 -12.18
CA PRO A 166 -18.91 -3.34 -12.52
C PRO A 166 -19.82 -2.48 -11.65
N MET A 167 -19.22 -1.48 -11.02
CA MET A 167 -19.89 -0.47 -10.19
C MET A 167 -19.43 0.94 -10.57
N LYS A 168 -20.32 1.91 -10.36
CA LYS A 168 -20.05 3.34 -10.52
C LYS A 168 -19.60 3.96 -9.20
N ILE A 169 -18.48 4.68 -9.20
CA ILE A 169 -17.88 5.31 -8.02
C ILE A 169 -17.72 6.80 -8.26
N LEU A 170 -18.27 7.61 -7.36
CA LEU A 170 -18.08 9.05 -7.38
C LEU A 170 -16.94 9.44 -6.45
N THR A 171 -16.00 10.26 -6.91
CA THR A 171 -14.96 10.84 -6.06
C THR A 171 -15.17 12.34 -5.95
N ILE A 172 -14.95 12.89 -4.76
CA ILE A 172 -15.20 14.29 -4.41
C ILE A 172 -13.99 14.86 -3.68
N ASN A 173 -13.58 16.05 -4.12
CA ASN A 173 -12.62 16.90 -3.44
C ASN A 173 -13.24 18.30 -3.29
N CYS A 174 -13.72 18.58 -2.08
CA CYS A 174 -14.39 19.82 -1.71
C CYS A 174 -13.40 20.76 -1.02
N GLY A 175 -13.21 21.96 -1.57
CA GLY A 175 -12.38 23.02 -1.00
C GLY A 175 -13.17 24.30 -0.81
N SER A 176 -12.54 25.31 -0.18
CA SER A 176 -13.18 26.57 0.21
C SER A 176 -13.88 27.35 -0.91
N SER A 177 -13.44 27.17 -2.16
CA SER A 177 -13.95 27.88 -3.33
C SER A 177 -13.99 27.03 -4.59
N SER A 178 -13.95 25.70 -4.43
CA SER A 178 -13.93 24.77 -5.55
C SER A 178 -14.49 23.40 -5.18
N LEU A 179 -15.18 22.78 -6.12
CA LEU A 179 -15.63 21.39 -6.04
C LEU A 179 -15.08 20.63 -7.25
N LYS A 180 -14.19 19.68 -7.02
CA LYS A 180 -13.77 18.72 -8.04
C LYS A 180 -14.47 17.39 -7.80
N TYR A 181 -15.00 16.80 -8.86
CA TYR A 181 -15.66 15.51 -8.82
C TYR A 181 -15.28 14.65 -10.02
N THR A 182 -15.27 13.34 -9.86
CA THR A 182 -14.99 12.40 -10.95
C THR A 182 -15.80 11.13 -10.77
N LEU A 183 -16.49 10.73 -11.83
CA LEU A 183 -17.26 9.50 -11.88
C LEU A 183 -16.46 8.43 -12.62
N PHE A 184 -16.20 7.31 -11.95
CA PHE A 184 -15.60 6.12 -12.53
C PHE A 184 -16.66 5.05 -12.76
N ASP A 185 -16.51 4.32 -13.86
CA ASP A 185 -17.11 3.00 -14.05
C ASP A 185 -15.97 1.98 -13.97
N THR A 186 -16.04 1.07 -13.01
CA THR A 186 -14.96 0.08 -12.76
C THR A 186 -14.79 -0.94 -13.89
N ALA A 187 -15.73 -1.02 -14.85
CA ALA A 187 -15.52 -1.76 -16.10
C ALA A 187 -14.50 -1.08 -17.04
N GLN A 188 -14.14 0.18 -16.79
CA GLN A 188 -13.30 1.00 -17.67
C GLN A 188 -12.07 1.54 -16.94
N PRO A 189 -10.91 1.65 -17.63
CA PRO A 189 -9.67 2.13 -17.02
C PRO A 189 -9.60 3.67 -16.89
N ILE A 190 -10.52 4.39 -17.54
CA ILE A 190 -10.62 5.86 -17.57
C ILE A 190 -11.96 6.31 -16.96
N PRO A 191 -12.05 7.53 -16.40
CA PRO A 191 -13.32 8.01 -15.86
C PRO A 191 -14.35 8.27 -16.96
N VAL A 192 -15.62 8.17 -16.57
CA VAL A 192 -16.77 8.52 -17.40
C VAL A 192 -16.82 10.03 -17.59
N ILE A 193 -16.66 10.78 -16.50
CA ILE A 193 -16.64 12.24 -16.51
C ILE A 193 -15.82 12.79 -15.35
N GLU A 194 -15.10 13.88 -15.60
CA GLU A 194 -14.45 14.71 -14.60
C GLU A 194 -15.06 16.11 -14.63
N GLY A 195 -15.39 16.65 -13.47
CA GLY A 195 -15.90 18.00 -13.32
C GLY A 195 -15.10 18.82 -12.31
N LEU A 196 -14.91 20.09 -12.62
CA LEU A 196 -14.33 21.08 -11.71
C LEU A 196 -15.19 22.34 -11.75
N ILE A 197 -15.78 22.68 -10.61
CA ILE A 197 -16.40 23.97 -10.38
C ILE A 197 -15.40 24.79 -9.56
N GLU A 198 -14.96 25.92 -10.08
CA GLU A 198 -13.97 26.79 -9.41
C GLU A 198 -14.49 28.23 -9.28
N LYS A 199 -13.86 28.99 -8.38
CA LYS A 199 -14.20 30.38 -8.06
C LYS A 199 -15.64 30.54 -7.55
N ILE A 200 -16.12 29.54 -6.80
CA ILE A 200 -17.44 29.55 -6.14
C ILE A 200 -17.56 30.79 -5.26
N GLY A 201 -18.69 31.49 -5.34
CA GLY A 201 -18.96 32.70 -4.54
C GLY A 201 -18.28 33.99 -5.04
N SER A 202 -17.45 33.93 -6.10
CA SER A 202 -16.76 35.11 -6.63
C SER A 202 -17.58 35.96 -7.62
N GLY A 203 -18.70 35.43 -8.13
CA GLY A 203 -19.44 36.01 -9.25
C GLY A 203 -18.88 35.67 -10.64
N ASP A 204 -17.71 35.04 -10.72
CA ASP A 204 -17.06 34.58 -11.95
C ASP A 204 -16.75 33.06 -11.90
N ALA A 205 -17.64 32.30 -11.27
CA ALA A 205 -17.52 30.85 -11.21
C ALA A 205 -17.56 30.21 -12.61
N SER A 206 -16.75 29.17 -12.79
CA SER A 206 -16.69 28.38 -14.03
C SER A 206 -16.83 26.89 -13.72
N HIS A 207 -17.45 26.16 -14.65
CA HIS A 207 -17.61 24.73 -14.59
C HIS A 207 -16.92 24.09 -15.79
N ILE A 208 -15.85 23.35 -15.51
CA ILE A 208 -15.03 22.66 -16.48
C ILE A 208 -15.40 21.18 -16.46
N LEU A 209 -15.79 20.64 -17.61
CA LEU A 209 -16.08 19.23 -17.81
C LEU A 209 -15.04 18.59 -18.73
N ARG A 210 -14.60 17.38 -18.39
CA ARG A 210 -13.79 16.52 -19.25
C ARG A 210 -14.48 15.18 -19.39
N THR A 211 -14.75 14.80 -20.63
CA THR A 211 -15.25 13.48 -21.01
C THR A 211 -14.26 12.85 -22.00
N PRO A 212 -14.41 11.57 -22.37
CA PRO A 212 -13.63 10.97 -23.45
C PRO A 212 -13.68 11.76 -24.77
N ASP A 213 -14.78 12.50 -25.01
CA ASP A 213 -14.97 13.32 -26.22
C ASP A 213 -14.25 14.68 -26.18
N GLY A 214 -13.76 15.11 -25.01
CA GLY A 214 -12.96 16.33 -24.87
C GLY A 214 -13.28 17.19 -23.64
N LYS A 215 -12.69 18.40 -23.61
CA LYS A 215 -12.89 19.39 -22.55
C LYS A 215 -13.95 20.42 -22.98
N LYS A 216 -14.92 20.70 -22.11
CA LYS A 216 -15.87 21.82 -22.22
C LYS A 216 -15.77 22.71 -20.99
N GLU A 217 -16.07 24.00 -21.15
CA GLU A 217 -16.02 24.97 -20.06
C GLU A 217 -17.22 25.92 -20.17
N PHE A 218 -17.93 26.09 -19.05
CA PHE A 218 -19.16 26.85 -18.98
C PHE A 218 -19.04 27.93 -17.90
N PRO A 219 -19.40 29.19 -18.17
CA PRO A 219 -19.60 30.16 -17.11
C PRO A 219 -20.85 29.78 -16.30
N VAL A 220 -20.73 29.78 -14.97
CA VAL A 220 -21.80 29.41 -14.02
C VAL A 220 -21.86 30.44 -12.90
N LYS A 221 -22.01 31.70 -13.28
CA LYS A 221 -21.86 32.88 -12.40
C LYS A 221 -22.85 32.93 -11.24
N ASP A 222 -23.95 32.20 -11.36
CA ASP A 222 -25.00 32.01 -10.36
C ASP A 222 -24.61 31.07 -9.20
N ILE A 223 -23.51 30.31 -9.33
CA ILE A 223 -23.03 29.43 -8.27
C ILE A 223 -22.30 30.23 -7.18
N GLY A 224 -23.10 30.73 -6.25
CA GLY A 224 -22.64 31.52 -5.09
C GLY A 224 -22.19 30.70 -3.88
N THR A 225 -22.65 29.46 -3.73
CA THR A 225 -22.41 28.62 -2.55
C THR A 225 -21.95 27.22 -2.96
N ILE A 226 -21.40 26.47 -2.00
CA ILE A 226 -21.01 25.09 -2.23
C ILE A 226 -22.23 24.19 -2.48
N ASP A 227 -23.36 24.45 -1.82
CA ASP A 227 -24.63 23.73 -2.06
C ASP A 227 -25.07 23.83 -3.53
N HIS A 228 -25.07 25.04 -4.11
CA HIS A 228 -25.37 25.23 -5.53
C HIS A 228 -24.36 24.53 -6.45
N ALA A 229 -23.09 24.40 -6.02
CA ALA A 229 -22.09 23.64 -6.77
C ALA A 229 -22.39 22.13 -6.75
N PHE A 230 -22.86 21.59 -5.62
CA PHE A 230 -23.33 20.22 -5.52
C PHE A 230 -24.58 19.98 -6.37
N GLU A 231 -25.56 20.88 -6.36
CA GLU A 231 -26.73 20.81 -7.25
C GLU A 231 -26.31 20.74 -8.72
N ARG A 232 -25.34 21.59 -9.12
CA ARG A 232 -24.79 21.57 -10.48
C ARG A 232 -24.07 20.27 -10.81
N MET A 233 -23.30 19.72 -9.87
CA MET A 233 -22.65 18.42 -10.00
C MET A 233 -23.71 17.32 -10.21
N VAL A 234 -24.73 17.25 -9.37
CA VAL A 234 -25.80 16.25 -9.47
C VAL A 234 -26.49 16.35 -10.82
N SER A 235 -26.90 17.55 -11.23
CA SER A 235 -27.52 17.78 -12.55
C SER A 235 -26.63 17.35 -13.72
N THR A 236 -25.31 17.42 -13.57
CA THR A 236 -24.37 17.00 -14.63
C THR A 236 -24.16 15.49 -14.61
N ILE A 237 -24.09 14.88 -13.43
CA ILE A 237 -23.94 13.43 -13.27
C ILE A 237 -25.21 12.69 -13.72
N THR A 238 -26.40 13.26 -13.54
CA THR A 238 -27.67 12.65 -13.96
C THR A 238 -28.12 13.07 -15.37
N ASP A 239 -27.25 13.76 -16.11
CA ASP A 239 -27.46 14.01 -17.53
C ASP A 239 -27.05 12.76 -18.33
N MET A 240 -28.06 12.08 -18.87
CA MET A 240 -27.91 10.90 -19.71
C MET A 240 -26.94 11.09 -20.88
N ALA A 241 -26.80 12.32 -21.40
CA ALA A 241 -25.86 12.60 -22.49
C ALA A 241 -24.40 12.52 -22.06
N TYR A 242 -24.10 12.72 -20.77
CA TYR A 242 -22.74 12.69 -20.23
C TYR A 242 -22.39 11.33 -19.61
N THR A 243 -23.29 10.74 -18.83
CA THR A 243 -22.96 9.58 -17.98
C THR A 243 -23.82 8.35 -18.25
N GLY A 244 -24.91 8.50 -19.00
CA GLY A 244 -25.94 7.49 -19.12
C GLY A 244 -26.66 7.15 -17.80
N MET A 245 -26.53 8.00 -16.77
CA MET A 245 -27.26 7.87 -15.50
C MET A 245 -28.49 8.77 -15.48
N ARG A 246 -29.60 8.27 -14.92
CA ARG A 246 -30.82 9.07 -14.67
C ARG A 246 -30.92 9.54 -13.23
N ASP A 247 -30.29 8.79 -12.32
CA ASP A 247 -30.44 8.99 -10.89
C ASP A 247 -29.08 8.83 -10.19
N LEU A 248 -28.85 9.65 -9.16
CA LEU A 248 -27.60 9.63 -8.41
C LEU A 248 -27.44 8.34 -7.58
N SER A 249 -28.54 7.65 -7.24
CA SER A 249 -28.54 6.35 -6.56
C SER A 249 -27.94 5.21 -7.39
N GLU A 250 -27.68 5.43 -8.69
CA GLU A 250 -26.88 4.50 -9.51
C GLU A 250 -25.41 4.46 -9.07
N VAL A 251 -24.91 5.50 -8.39
CA VAL A 251 -23.60 5.47 -7.73
C VAL A 251 -23.64 4.46 -6.59
N LYS A 252 -22.64 3.57 -6.55
CA LYS A 252 -22.55 2.52 -5.52
C LYS A 252 -21.63 2.86 -4.35
N ALA A 253 -20.77 3.86 -4.51
CA ALA A 253 -19.92 4.38 -3.44
C ALA A 253 -19.43 5.79 -3.73
N VAL A 254 -19.14 6.55 -2.67
CA VAL A 254 -18.49 7.87 -2.77
C VAL A 254 -17.16 7.88 -2.03
N GLY A 255 -16.10 8.37 -2.67
CA GLY A 255 -14.80 8.63 -2.06
C GLY A 255 -14.57 10.12 -1.86
N HIS A 256 -14.26 10.53 -0.63
CA HIS A 256 -13.98 11.92 -0.29
C HIS A 256 -12.50 12.10 0.03
N ARG A 257 -11.86 13.08 -0.61
CA ARG A 257 -10.56 13.54 -0.16
C ARG A 257 -10.73 14.32 1.15
N VAL A 258 -9.96 13.95 2.16
CA VAL A 258 -9.84 14.68 3.42
C VAL A 258 -8.36 15.03 3.63
N VAL A 259 -8.07 16.30 3.91
CA VAL A 259 -6.66 16.73 3.98
C VAL A 259 -5.95 16.14 5.20
N HIS A 260 -6.55 16.23 6.40
CA HIS A 260 -5.88 15.83 7.63
C HIS A 260 -6.62 14.70 8.35
N GLY A 261 -5.96 13.54 8.50
CA GLY A 261 -6.46 12.37 9.25
C GLY A 261 -5.77 12.16 10.60
N GLY A 262 -4.80 13.01 10.95
CA GLY A 262 -4.00 12.84 12.16
C GLY A 262 -3.26 11.49 12.16
N VAL A 263 -2.96 10.98 13.36
CA VAL A 263 -2.42 9.62 13.54
C VAL A 263 -3.53 8.56 13.62
N GLN A 264 -4.79 8.99 13.81
CA GLN A 264 -5.93 8.11 14.03
C GLN A 264 -6.35 7.36 12.76
N PHE A 265 -6.13 7.95 11.59
CA PHE A 265 -6.54 7.39 10.30
C PHE A 265 -5.35 7.04 9.39
N PRO A 266 -4.67 5.90 9.62
CA PRO A 266 -3.56 5.45 8.78
C PRO A 266 -4.02 4.93 7.40
N ASN A 267 -5.32 4.80 7.17
CA ASN A 267 -5.89 4.29 5.93
C ASN A 267 -7.24 4.97 5.64
N ALA A 268 -7.74 4.82 4.41
CA ALA A 268 -9.11 5.18 4.08
C ALA A 268 -10.13 4.39 4.91
N VAL A 269 -11.21 5.06 5.33
CA VAL A 269 -12.24 4.48 6.21
C VAL A 269 -13.64 4.82 5.73
N LYS A 270 -14.58 3.89 5.89
CA LYS A 270 -16.00 4.17 5.69
C LYS A 270 -16.46 5.25 6.68
N VAL A 271 -17.14 6.27 6.18
CA VAL A 271 -17.68 7.36 6.98
C VAL A 271 -18.84 6.84 7.82
N ASN A 272 -18.81 7.20 9.10
CA ASN A 272 -19.86 7.04 10.10
C ASN A 272 -19.84 8.27 11.04
N PRO A 273 -20.79 8.41 11.98
CA PRO A 273 -20.81 9.56 12.89
C PRO A 273 -19.51 9.77 13.67
N GLU A 274 -18.84 8.68 14.07
CA GLU A 274 -17.57 8.74 14.81
C GLU A 274 -16.43 9.28 13.94
N VAL A 275 -16.35 8.88 12.67
CA VAL A 275 -15.37 9.40 11.71
C VAL A 275 -15.61 10.87 11.42
N SER A 276 -16.88 11.29 11.23
CA SER A 276 -17.20 12.70 11.02
C SER A 276 -16.82 13.58 12.23
N ALA A 277 -17.08 13.09 13.45
CA ALA A 277 -16.66 13.77 14.68
C ALA A 277 -15.14 13.89 14.77
N ALA A 278 -14.40 12.81 14.48
CA ALA A 278 -12.94 12.84 14.49
C ALA A 278 -12.35 13.77 13.41
N ILE A 279 -12.95 13.86 12.22
CA ILE A 279 -12.54 14.84 11.19
C ILE A 279 -12.74 16.28 11.70
N LYS A 280 -13.84 16.52 12.42
CA LYS A 280 -14.15 17.81 13.03
C LYS A 280 -13.12 18.18 14.10
N ASP A 281 -12.73 17.23 14.95
CA ASP A 281 -11.71 17.45 15.99
C ASP A 281 -10.32 17.75 15.40
N LEU A 282 -10.07 17.34 14.16
CA LEU A 282 -8.83 17.63 13.41
C LEU A 282 -8.85 18.97 12.66
N ILE A 283 -9.95 19.73 12.70
CA ILE A 283 -10.05 21.06 12.06
C ILE A 283 -8.93 22.02 12.51
N PRO A 284 -8.55 22.09 13.80
CA PRO A 284 -7.45 22.97 14.24
C PRO A 284 -6.11 22.71 13.52
N LEU A 285 -5.87 21.47 13.06
CA LEU A 285 -4.65 21.10 12.33
C LEU A 285 -4.71 21.46 10.84
N ALA A 286 -5.92 21.59 10.27
CA ALA A 286 -6.13 21.93 8.87
C ALA A 286 -7.37 22.82 8.64
N PRO A 287 -7.39 24.05 9.20
CA PRO A 287 -8.60 24.89 9.26
C PRO A 287 -9.06 25.38 7.88
N LEU A 288 -8.15 25.46 6.90
CA LEU A 288 -8.46 25.86 5.53
C LEU A 288 -8.96 24.71 4.64
N HIS A 289 -9.06 23.49 5.18
CA HIS A 289 -9.33 22.29 4.40
C HIS A 289 -10.39 21.38 5.03
N ASN A 290 -10.14 20.86 6.23
CA ASN A 290 -11.00 19.86 6.86
C ASN A 290 -12.47 20.30 7.01
N PRO A 291 -12.79 21.58 7.34
CA PRO A 291 -14.19 22.03 7.38
C PRO A 291 -14.94 21.79 6.07
N TYR A 292 -14.34 22.15 4.94
CA TYR A 292 -14.96 21.99 3.61
C TYR A 292 -15.00 20.54 3.15
N ASN A 293 -14.00 19.73 3.55
CA ASN A 293 -14.03 18.29 3.31
C ASN A 293 -15.21 17.64 4.05
N LEU A 294 -15.42 18.01 5.32
CA LEU A 294 -16.53 17.53 6.14
C LEU A 294 -17.89 18.00 5.60
N GLU A 295 -18.01 19.26 5.21
CA GLU A 295 -19.22 19.81 4.57
C GLU A 295 -19.58 19.01 3.30
N GLY A 296 -18.60 18.68 2.46
CA GLY A 296 -18.84 17.85 1.27
C GLY A 296 -19.31 16.42 1.59
N ILE A 297 -18.87 15.84 2.71
CA ILE A 297 -19.36 14.54 3.21
C ILE A 297 -20.83 14.68 3.66
N GLU A 298 -21.13 15.69 4.48
CA GLU A 298 -22.48 15.92 5.01
C GLU A 298 -23.50 16.20 3.90
N LEU A 299 -23.10 16.91 2.84
CA LEU A 299 -23.95 17.15 1.67
C LEU A 299 -24.27 15.87 0.90
N MET A 300 -23.26 15.02 0.67
CA MET A 300 -23.53 13.72 0.04
C MET A 300 -24.39 12.81 0.91
N GLN A 301 -24.25 12.88 2.24
CA GLN A 301 -25.11 12.12 3.15
C GLN A 301 -26.58 12.56 3.06
N LYS A 302 -26.83 13.84 2.78
CA LYS A 302 -28.19 14.34 2.51
C LYS A 302 -28.71 13.90 1.13
N LEU A 303 -27.85 13.90 0.11
CA LEU A 303 -28.24 13.60 -1.28
C LEU A 303 -28.47 12.09 -1.52
N ILE A 304 -27.63 11.23 -0.95
CA ILE A 304 -27.69 9.76 -1.13
C ILE A 304 -27.40 9.04 0.21
N PRO A 305 -28.35 9.07 1.17
CA PRO A 305 -28.13 8.61 2.55
C PRO A 305 -27.76 7.13 2.68
N ASP A 306 -28.26 6.29 1.77
CA ASP A 306 -28.04 4.84 1.81
C ASP A 306 -26.73 4.38 1.14
N ILE A 307 -26.06 5.28 0.41
CA ILE A 307 -24.85 4.94 -0.35
C ILE A 307 -23.62 5.09 0.56
N PRO A 308 -22.75 4.06 0.63
CA PRO A 308 -21.59 4.12 1.49
C PRO A 308 -20.57 5.17 1.01
N GLN A 309 -20.10 5.99 1.94
CA GLN A 309 -19.08 7.00 1.70
C GLN A 309 -17.78 6.61 2.41
N VAL A 310 -16.64 6.99 1.85
CA VAL A 310 -15.31 6.70 2.36
C VAL A 310 -14.48 7.98 2.42
N ALA A 311 -13.84 8.24 3.55
CA ALA A 311 -12.85 9.31 3.69
C ALA A 311 -11.45 8.77 3.38
N VAL A 312 -10.72 9.45 2.48
CA VAL A 312 -9.35 9.14 2.07
C VAL A 312 -8.46 10.31 2.48
N PHE A 313 -7.49 10.06 3.36
CA PHE A 313 -6.71 11.11 4.02
C PHE A 313 -5.35 11.35 3.36
N ASP A 314 -5.01 12.60 3.04
CA ASP A 314 -3.69 12.94 2.47
C ASP A 314 -2.53 12.63 3.42
N THR A 315 -2.75 12.65 4.73
CA THR A 315 -1.73 12.31 5.74
C THR A 315 -1.51 10.80 5.90
N SER A 316 -2.43 9.95 5.42
CA SER A 316 -2.45 8.51 5.75
C SER A 316 -1.19 7.76 5.32
N PHE A 317 -0.69 8.02 4.11
CA PHE A 317 0.52 7.35 3.58
C PHE A 317 1.76 7.61 4.44
N HIS A 318 1.83 8.79 5.06
CA HIS A 318 2.96 9.28 5.83
C HIS A 318 2.95 8.82 7.30
N VAL A 319 1.86 8.20 7.78
CA VAL A 319 1.80 7.63 9.15
C VAL A 319 2.90 6.59 9.40
N THR A 320 3.44 6.01 8.32
CA THR A 320 4.54 5.04 8.38
C THR A 320 5.92 5.64 8.68
N MET A 321 6.06 6.98 8.74
CA MET A 321 7.32 7.65 9.05
C MET A 321 7.84 7.24 10.44
N PRO A 322 9.15 6.95 10.60
CA PRO A 322 9.74 6.63 11.88
C PRO A 322 9.87 7.87 12.79
N ASP A 323 9.99 7.66 14.10
CA ASP A 323 10.10 8.73 15.11
C ASP A 323 11.20 9.76 14.80
N LYS A 324 12.35 9.28 14.32
CA LYS A 324 13.47 10.13 13.89
C LYS A 324 13.13 11.11 12.76
N ALA A 325 12.12 10.83 11.94
CA ALA A 325 11.74 11.65 10.79
C ALA A 325 10.55 12.58 11.10
N HIS A 326 9.64 12.16 11.99
CA HIS A 326 8.45 12.95 12.30
C HIS A 326 8.56 13.87 13.52
N THR A 327 9.55 13.65 14.38
CA THR A 327 9.75 14.45 15.58
C THR A 327 10.52 15.74 15.26
N TYR A 328 9.95 16.89 15.64
CA TYR A 328 10.70 18.15 15.63
C TYR A 328 11.57 18.28 16.87
N ALA A 329 12.70 18.96 16.76
CA ALA A 329 13.60 19.24 17.88
C ALA A 329 13.06 20.38 18.77
N LEU A 330 11.89 20.17 19.35
CA LEU A 330 11.20 21.06 20.29
C LEU A 330 11.09 20.39 21.68
N PRO A 331 10.78 21.14 22.75
CA PRO A 331 10.56 20.55 24.06
C PRO A 331 9.47 19.47 24.04
N TYR A 332 9.81 18.26 24.50
CA TYR A 332 8.95 17.08 24.40
C TYR A 332 7.54 17.28 24.97
N ALA A 333 7.43 17.92 26.15
CA ALA A 333 6.15 18.17 26.80
C ALA A 333 5.20 19.01 25.93
N VAL A 334 5.73 20.02 25.24
CA VAL A 334 4.94 20.88 24.34
C VAL A 334 4.51 20.09 23.12
N THR A 335 5.41 19.28 22.54
CA THR A 335 5.06 18.47 21.37
C THR A 335 4.01 17.40 21.67
N GLU A 336 4.03 16.83 22.87
CA GLU A 336 3.04 15.83 23.31
C GLU A 336 1.67 16.48 23.57
N GLU A 337 1.63 17.60 24.29
CA GLU A 337 0.39 18.32 24.61
C GLU A 337 -0.30 18.84 23.33
N GLU A 338 0.46 19.47 22.43
CA GLU A 338 -0.07 20.11 21.21
C GLU A 338 -0.08 19.19 19.99
N GLN A 339 0.30 17.90 20.15
CA GLN A 339 0.39 16.91 19.07
C GLN A 339 1.28 17.38 17.89
N ILE A 340 2.37 18.10 18.19
CA ILE A 340 3.27 18.67 17.17
C ILE A 340 4.19 17.59 16.63
N ARG A 341 4.03 17.30 15.35
CA ARG A 341 4.87 16.35 14.58
C ARG A 341 4.76 16.61 13.08
N ARG A 342 5.63 16.00 12.30
CA ARG A 342 5.46 15.91 10.84
C ARG A 342 4.30 14.96 10.54
N TYR A 343 3.31 15.45 9.82
CA TYR A 343 2.22 14.65 9.26
C TYR A 343 2.45 14.35 7.79
N GLY A 344 2.84 15.37 7.01
CA GLY A 344 3.00 15.25 5.56
C GLY A 344 1.68 15.25 4.79
N PHE A 345 1.72 15.72 3.54
CA PHE A 345 0.54 15.82 2.66
C PHE A 345 0.89 15.36 1.25
N HIS A 346 -0.10 15.36 0.35
CA HIS A 346 -0.05 14.69 -0.96
C HIS A 346 0.24 13.18 -0.85
N GLY A 347 -0.05 12.56 0.29
CA GLY A 347 0.20 11.14 0.52
C GLY A 347 -0.56 10.24 -0.47
N THR A 348 -1.79 10.62 -0.84
CA THR A 348 -2.57 9.97 -1.89
C THR A 348 -1.80 9.90 -3.21
N ASN A 349 -1.22 11.02 -3.65
CA ASN A 349 -0.45 11.08 -4.88
C ASN A 349 0.91 10.37 -4.76
N HIS A 350 1.66 10.59 -3.68
CA HIS A 350 2.94 9.91 -3.44
C HIS A 350 2.77 8.38 -3.45
N LYS A 351 1.70 7.87 -2.81
CA LYS A 351 1.34 6.46 -2.85
C LYS A 351 1.02 6.00 -4.27
N PHE A 352 0.13 6.73 -4.97
CA PHE A 352 -0.27 6.41 -6.36
C PHE A 352 0.94 6.27 -7.29
N VAL A 353 1.81 7.29 -7.35
CA VAL A 353 2.94 7.27 -8.27
C VAL A 353 3.99 6.23 -7.91
N SER A 354 4.13 5.89 -6.62
CA SER A 354 5.03 4.82 -6.18
C SER A 354 4.56 3.44 -6.66
N LEU A 355 3.25 3.17 -6.62
CA LEU A 355 2.67 1.94 -7.16
C LEU A 355 2.76 1.91 -8.69
N CYS A 356 2.51 3.04 -9.37
CA CYS A 356 2.72 3.15 -10.82
C CYS A 356 4.17 2.86 -11.23
N ALA A 357 5.14 3.40 -10.49
CA ALA A 357 6.56 3.15 -10.72
C ALA A 357 6.90 1.66 -10.52
N ALA A 358 6.43 1.03 -9.45
CA ALA A 358 6.62 -0.39 -9.21
C ALA A 358 6.06 -1.27 -10.34
N THR A 359 4.83 -0.98 -10.79
CA THR A 359 4.21 -1.66 -11.96
C THR A 359 5.06 -1.48 -13.22
N PHE A 360 5.53 -0.26 -13.49
CA PHE A 360 6.35 0.04 -14.66
C PHE A 360 7.69 -0.69 -14.64
N LEU A 361 8.35 -0.72 -13.48
CA LEU A 361 9.63 -1.40 -13.26
C LEU A 361 9.48 -2.93 -13.22
N LYS A 362 8.24 -3.44 -13.13
CA LYS A 362 7.93 -4.86 -12.93
C LYS A 362 8.67 -5.45 -11.72
N ARG A 363 8.79 -4.64 -10.67
CA ARG A 363 9.42 -4.99 -9.40
C ARG A 363 8.43 -4.72 -8.28
N PRO A 364 8.31 -5.60 -7.27
CA PRO A 364 7.47 -5.34 -6.13
C PRO A 364 7.81 -4.00 -5.47
N VAL A 365 6.81 -3.21 -5.10
CA VAL A 365 7.00 -1.95 -4.36
C VAL A 365 7.77 -2.16 -3.06
N GLY A 366 7.61 -3.35 -2.46
CA GLY A 366 8.33 -3.80 -1.28
C GLY A 366 9.81 -4.10 -1.51
N GLU A 367 10.37 -3.95 -2.71
CA GLU A 367 11.81 -4.11 -3.02
C GLU A 367 12.45 -2.79 -3.49
N LEU A 368 11.69 -1.70 -3.51
CA LEU A 368 12.09 -0.45 -4.16
C LEU A 368 12.33 0.68 -3.15
N LYS A 369 13.41 1.41 -3.37
CA LYS A 369 13.69 2.72 -2.77
C LYS A 369 13.39 3.81 -3.80
N MET A 370 12.49 4.72 -3.47
CA MET A 370 12.02 5.73 -4.41
C MET A 370 11.99 7.11 -3.77
N ILE A 371 12.25 8.13 -4.57
CA ILE A 371 11.98 9.52 -4.22
C ILE A 371 10.91 10.02 -5.19
N SER A 372 9.81 10.54 -4.66
CA SER A 372 8.75 11.13 -5.48
C SER A 372 8.64 12.62 -5.24
N CYS A 373 8.72 13.40 -6.32
CA CYS A 373 8.63 14.85 -6.35
C CYS A 373 7.28 15.25 -6.93
N HIS A 374 6.30 15.54 -6.07
CA HIS A 374 5.04 16.15 -6.47
C HIS A 374 5.27 17.66 -6.57
N LEU A 375 5.39 18.17 -7.79
CA LEU A 375 5.72 19.57 -8.05
C LEU A 375 4.53 20.26 -8.71
N GLY A 376 3.81 21.09 -7.96
CA GLY A 376 2.66 21.87 -8.44
C GLY A 376 2.58 23.23 -7.75
N SER A 377 1.37 23.79 -7.64
CA SER A 377 1.13 25.01 -6.86
C SER A 377 1.42 24.81 -5.37
N GLY A 378 1.10 23.61 -4.85
CA GLY A 378 1.76 23.02 -3.70
C GLY A 378 2.81 22.02 -4.18
N ALA A 379 3.94 21.93 -3.47
CA ALA A 379 5.03 21.05 -3.85
C ALA A 379 5.57 20.28 -2.64
N SER A 380 5.79 18.98 -2.80
CA SER A 380 6.39 18.11 -1.79
C SER A 380 7.31 17.07 -2.41
N VAL A 381 8.30 16.63 -1.64
CA VAL A 381 9.11 15.45 -1.94
C VAL A 381 8.84 14.40 -0.87
N CYS A 382 8.80 13.13 -1.24
CA CYS A 382 8.64 12.01 -0.32
C CYS A 382 9.71 10.94 -0.57
N ALA A 383 10.37 10.50 0.51
CA ALA A 383 11.25 9.34 0.52
C ALA A 383 10.42 8.08 0.83
N ILE A 384 10.48 7.10 -0.07
CA ILE A 384 9.67 5.89 -0.01
C ILE A 384 10.61 4.69 0.05
N ASP A 385 10.55 3.93 1.14
CA ASP A 385 11.36 2.75 1.37
C ASP A 385 10.44 1.52 1.44
N HIS A 386 10.55 0.63 0.45
CA HIS A 386 9.83 -0.65 0.41
C HIS A 386 8.30 -0.45 0.55
N GLY A 387 7.78 0.54 -0.19
CA GLY A 387 6.35 0.90 -0.20
C GLY A 387 5.87 1.75 0.99
N ARG A 388 6.76 2.15 1.90
CA ARG A 388 6.43 2.98 3.08
C ARG A 388 7.02 4.38 2.95
N SER A 389 6.27 5.39 3.34
CA SER A 389 6.80 6.75 3.47
C SER A 389 7.72 6.83 4.69
N VAL A 390 9.01 7.07 4.48
CA VAL A 390 9.99 7.20 5.57
C VAL A 390 10.38 8.65 5.87
N ASP A 391 10.12 9.57 4.93
CA ASP A 391 10.29 11.01 5.13
C ASP A 391 9.46 11.78 4.09
N THR A 392 9.04 13.01 4.38
CA THR A 392 8.32 13.89 3.45
C THR A 392 8.57 15.36 3.77
N SER A 393 8.68 16.20 2.73
CA SER A 393 9.16 17.58 2.91
C SER A 393 8.15 18.47 3.63
N MET A 394 6.86 18.17 3.51
CA MET A 394 5.82 18.92 4.23
C MET A 394 5.73 18.46 5.68
N GLY A 395 5.31 19.39 6.53
CA GLY A 395 5.44 19.30 7.96
C GLY A 395 4.20 18.88 8.71
N MET A 396 3.99 19.55 9.84
CA MET A 396 2.71 19.58 10.55
C MET A 396 1.64 20.25 9.66
N THR A 397 2.06 21.25 8.88
CA THR A 397 1.21 21.97 7.94
C THR A 397 1.80 21.86 6.52
N PRO A 398 1.00 22.17 5.47
CA PRO A 398 1.49 22.17 4.09
C PRO A 398 2.48 23.30 3.76
N LEU A 399 2.98 24.07 4.75
CA LEU A 399 3.87 25.21 4.56
C LEU A 399 5.35 24.81 4.49
N GLU A 400 5.78 23.82 5.27
CA GLU A 400 7.18 23.40 5.34
C GLU A 400 7.67 22.78 4.02
N GLY A 401 8.97 22.87 3.76
CA GLY A 401 9.65 22.16 2.70
C GLY A 401 9.99 23.02 1.50
N LEU A 402 9.48 22.61 0.35
CA LEU A 402 9.81 23.24 -0.91
C LEU A 402 9.29 24.68 -1.02
N VAL A 403 9.96 25.48 -1.84
CA VAL A 403 9.37 26.70 -2.40
C VAL A 403 8.15 26.28 -3.22
N MET A 404 7.02 26.94 -3.03
CA MET A 404 5.79 26.62 -3.78
C MET A 404 5.26 27.87 -4.50
N GLY A 405 4.05 27.82 -5.07
CA GLY A 405 3.47 28.96 -5.80
C GLY A 405 3.42 30.23 -4.96
N THR A 406 2.82 30.15 -3.76
CA THR A 406 2.66 31.29 -2.84
C THR A 406 3.16 31.03 -1.42
N ARG A 407 3.58 29.77 -1.15
CA ARG A 407 4.08 29.33 0.16
C ARG A 407 5.60 29.45 0.22
N ALA A 408 6.10 29.87 1.37
CA ALA A 408 7.51 30.12 1.59
C ALA A 408 8.39 28.85 1.52
N GLY A 409 7.88 27.72 2.01
CA GLY A 409 8.72 26.55 2.28
C GLY A 409 9.56 26.75 3.54
N ASP A 410 10.71 26.09 3.60
CA ASP A 410 11.64 26.23 4.73
C ASP A 410 12.17 27.66 4.89
N VAL A 411 11.92 28.23 6.06
CA VAL A 411 12.45 29.53 6.51
C VAL A 411 13.05 29.35 7.90
N ASP A 412 14.13 30.06 8.18
CA ASP A 412 14.70 30.14 9.53
C ASP A 412 13.66 30.69 10.52
N PRO A 413 13.29 29.95 11.59
CA PRO A 413 12.39 30.45 12.62
C PRO A 413 12.83 31.78 13.25
N GLY A 414 14.14 32.07 13.30
CA GLY A 414 14.69 33.34 13.77
C GLY A 414 14.23 34.55 12.93
N VAL A 415 14.03 34.37 11.62
CA VAL A 415 13.47 35.40 10.74
C VAL A 415 12.03 35.71 11.11
N LEU A 416 11.24 34.69 11.46
CA LEU A 416 9.84 34.87 11.87
C LEU A 416 9.76 35.67 13.18
N LEU A 417 10.58 35.30 14.17
CA LEU A 417 10.67 36.01 15.45
C LEU A 417 11.15 37.46 15.26
N HIS A 418 12.10 37.70 14.35
CA HIS A 418 12.57 39.03 14.03
C HIS A 418 11.44 39.91 13.47
N LEU A 419 10.65 39.39 12.52
CA LEU A 419 9.55 40.13 11.90
C LEU A 419 8.41 40.41 12.89
N LEU A 420 8.04 39.45 13.74
CA LEU A 420 7.05 39.65 14.79
C LEU A 420 7.46 40.78 15.74
N ARG A 421 8.73 40.76 16.21
CA ARG A 421 9.22 41.73 17.20
C ARG A 421 9.52 43.10 16.61
N HIS A 422 10.17 43.16 15.45
CA HIS A 422 10.66 44.41 14.87
C HIS A 422 9.61 45.10 13.99
N ARG A 423 8.84 44.34 13.22
CA ARG A 423 7.79 44.88 12.35
C ARG A 423 6.42 44.94 13.04
N GLY A 424 6.31 44.36 14.24
CA GLY A 424 5.06 44.30 14.98
C GLY A 424 3.98 43.47 14.28
N MET A 425 4.38 42.54 13.41
CA MET A 425 3.43 41.72 12.66
C MET A 425 2.62 40.84 13.62
N THR A 426 1.34 40.67 13.34
CA THR A 426 0.50 39.70 14.06
C THR A 426 0.74 38.27 13.54
N ALA A 427 0.26 37.26 14.28
CA ALA A 427 0.29 35.87 13.83
C ALA A 427 -0.48 35.69 12.51
N ASP A 428 -1.64 36.35 12.34
CA ASP A 428 -2.44 36.27 11.12
C ASP A 428 -1.76 36.95 9.93
N GLU A 429 -1.11 38.09 10.14
CA GLU A 429 -0.32 38.75 9.08
C GLU A 429 0.88 37.89 8.66
N MET A 430 1.50 37.21 9.63
CA MET A 430 2.59 36.27 9.38
C MET A 430 2.10 35.06 8.57
N ASP A 431 0.99 34.45 8.98
CA ASP A 431 0.37 33.34 8.25
C ASP A 431 0.04 33.75 6.82
N GLN A 432 -0.61 34.90 6.63
CA GLN A 432 -0.95 35.41 5.31
C GLN A 432 0.31 35.65 4.46
N MET A 433 1.36 36.20 5.04
CA MET A 433 2.62 36.41 4.34
C MET A 433 3.22 35.08 3.88
N LEU A 434 3.34 34.12 4.80
CA LEU A 434 3.98 32.83 4.54
C LEU A 434 3.19 31.94 3.60
N ASN A 435 1.85 31.94 3.67
CA ASN A 435 0.99 31.06 2.87
C ASN A 435 0.55 31.66 1.54
N ARG A 436 0.39 33.00 1.44
CA ARG A 436 -0.25 33.65 0.28
C ARG A 436 0.63 34.65 -0.46
N LYS A 437 1.68 35.19 0.17
CA LYS A 437 2.50 36.28 -0.41
C LYS A 437 3.98 35.90 -0.62
N SER A 438 4.35 34.64 -0.37
CA SER A 438 5.74 34.14 -0.45
C SER A 438 5.94 33.25 -1.68
N GLY A 439 6.94 32.36 -1.64
CA GLY A 439 7.18 31.38 -2.70
C GLY A 439 7.64 31.99 -4.02
N LEU A 440 7.28 31.33 -5.13
CA LEU A 440 7.54 31.79 -6.49
C LEU A 440 6.99 33.20 -6.71
N LEU A 441 5.78 33.49 -6.23
CA LEU A 441 5.16 34.81 -6.31
C LEU A 441 5.98 35.87 -5.55
N GLY A 442 6.35 35.60 -4.30
CA GLY A 442 7.08 36.57 -3.48
C GLY A 442 8.48 36.89 -4.03
N ILE A 443 9.21 35.87 -4.51
CA ILE A 443 10.56 36.06 -5.07
C ILE A 443 10.50 36.79 -6.41
N SER A 444 9.66 36.32 -7.34
CA SER A 444 9.55 36.90 -8.68
C SER A 444 8.92 38.29 -8.64
N GLY A 445 7.92 38.51 -7.77
CA GLY A 445 7.05 39.68 -7.82
C GLY A 445 6.10 39.70 -9.01
N ALA A 446 6.00 38.59 -9.77
CA ALA A 446 5.26 38.52 -11.03
C ALA A 446 4.12 37.51 -10.97
N SER A 447 4.41 36.23 -10.71
CA SER A 447 3.41 35.16 -10.75
C SER A 447 3.77 33.98 -9.85
N ASN A 448 2.76 33.22 -9.44
CA ASN A 448 2.91 31.90 -8.84
C ASN A 448 2.95 30.76 -9.89
N ASP A 449 2.75 31.06 -11.17
CA ASP A 449 2.71 30.09 -12.27
C ASP A 449 4.07 29.93 -12.95
N MET A 450 4.64 28.72 -12.83
CA MET A 450 5.95 28.39 -13.41
C MET A 450 6.05 28.65 -14.92
N ARG A 451 4.94 28.50 -15.67
CA ARG A 451 4.92 28.73 -17.13
C ARG A 451 5.13 30.20 -17.48
N ILE A 452 4.56 31.09 -16.67
CA ILE A 452 4.74 32.55 -16.83
C ILE A 452 6.18 32.92 -16.46
N LEU A 453 6.70 32.36 -15.37
CA LEU A 453 8.05 32.63 -14.90
C LEU A 453 9.12 32.18 -15.91
N LEU A 454 9.00 30.99 -16.50
CA LEU A 454 9.93 30.51 -17.53
C LEU A 454 10.00 31.46 -18.73
N LYS A 455 8.84 31.89 -19.26
CA LYS A 455 8.78 32.86 -20.38
C LYS A 455 9.41 34.21 -20.02
N ALA A 456 9.15 34.69 -18.80
CA ALA A 456 9.73 35.95 -18.33
C ALA A 456 11.25 35.84 -18.15
N ALA A 457 11.74 34.72 -17.62
CA ALA A 457 13.17 34.45 -17.47
C ALA A 457 13.87 34.34 -18.83
N GLU A 458 13.27 33.66 -19.82
CA GLU A 458 13.75 33.62 -21.22
C GLU A 458 13.84 35.02 -21.84
N SER A 459 12.95 35.93 -21.42
CA SER A 459 12.95 37.34 -21.84
C SER A 459 13.92 38.22 -21.04
N GLY A 460 14.73 37.64 -20.15
CA GLY A 460 15.76 38.34 -19.38
C GLY A 460 15.34 38.83 -17.98
N ASP A 461 14.17 38.44 -17.45
CA ASP A 461 13.77 38.82 -16.09
C ASP A 461 14.58 38.07 -15.02
N LEU A 462 15.52 38.79 -14.41
CA LEU A 462 16.43 38.25 -13.38
C LEU A 462 15.71 37.82 -12.10
N ARG A 463 14.56 38.40 -11.74
CA ARG A 463 13.80 38.00 -10.56
C ARG A 463 13.05 36.70 -10.80
N CYS A 464 12.50 36.53 -12.00
CA CYS A 464 11.88 35.28 -12.42
C CYS A 464 12.92 34.14 -12.48
N GLU A 465 14.09 34.39 -13.08
CA GLU A 465 15.19 33.42 -13.10
C GLU A 465 15.66 33.06 -11.69
N LYS A 466 15.77 34.05 -10.78
CA LYS A 466 16.08 33.81 -9.36
C LYS A 466 15.02 32.93 -8.68
N ALA A 467 13.73 33.17 -8.93
CA ALA A 467 12.65 32.35 -8.36
C ALA A 467 12.73 30.89 -8.82
N ILE A 468 12.94 30.67 -10.13
CA ILE A 468 13.10 29.35 -10.73
C ILE A 468 14.33 28.63 -10.18
N SER A 469 15.48 29.31 -10.19
CA SER A 469 16.73 28.77 -9.65
C SER A 469 16.61 28.41 -8.16
N THR A 470 15.93 29.23 -7.35
CA THR A 470 15.67 28.93 -5.93
C THR A 470 14.80 27.69 -5.76
N PHE A 471 13.74 27.57 -6.56
CA PHE A 471 12.86 26.41 -6.58
C PHE A 471 13.63 25.12 -6.93
N CYS A 472 14.32 25.10 -8.07
CA CYS A 472 15.10 23.93 -8.50
C CYS A 472 16.18 23.55 -7.48
N TYR A 473 16.89 24.53 -6.91
CA TYR A 473 17.92 24.30 -5.90
C TYR A 473 17.36 23.63 -4.65
N ARG A 474 16.18 24.06 -4.18
CA ARG A 474 15.53 23.46 -3.00
C ARG A 474 15.09 22.03 -3.27
N VAL A 475 14.49 21.74 -4.43
CA VAL A 475 14.11 20.37 -4.80
C VAL A 475 15.35 19.47 -4.88
N ARG A 476 16.44 19.93 -5.52
CA ARG A 476 17.70 19.19 -5.62
C ARG A 476 18.29 18.86 -4.25
N LYS A 477 18.28 19.81 -3.31
CA LYS A 477 18.71 19.57 -1.92
C LYS A 477 17.89 18.47 -1.24
N TYR A 478 16.57 18.48 -1.41
CA TYR A 478 15.69 17.44 -0.87
C TYR A 478 15.98 16.07 -1.47
N ILE A 479 16.23 15.99 -2.78
CA ILE A 479 16.63 14.74 -3.43
C ILE A 479 17.93 14.21 -2.81
N GLY A 480 18.95 15.07 -2.63
CA GLY A 480 20.20 14.66 -1.98
C GLY A 480 20.00 14.20 -0.52
N ALA A 481 19.19 14.93 0.25
CA ALA A 481 18.88 14.56 1.64
C ALA A 481 18.16 13.20 1.72
N TYR A 482 17.19 12.97 0.84
CA TYR A 482 16.42 11.73 0.84
C TYR A 482 17.15 10.56 0.21
N TRP A 483 18.06 10.81 -0.74
CA TRP A 483 18.99 9.80 -1.21
C TRP A 483 19.86 9.30 -0.05
N ALA A 484 20.37 10.21 0.78
CA ALA A 484 21.14 9.87 1.97
C ALA A 484 20.29 9.14 3.03
N ALA A 485 19.06 9.60 3.27
CA ALA A 485 18.14 8.95 4.21
C ALA A 485 17.77 7.51 3.81
N LEU A 486 17.70 7.24 2.50
CA LEU A 486 17.40 5.91 1.95
C LEU A 486 18.64 5.01 1.82
N GLY A 487 19.85 5.58 1.78
CA GLY A 487 21.10 4.84 1.55
C GLY A 487 21.18 4.20 0.16
N GLY A 488 20.51 4.79 -0.83
CA GLY A 488 20.38 4.27 -2.19
C GLY A 488 19.04 4.61 -2.81
N LEU A 489 18.93 4.46 -4.13
CA LEU A 489 17.73 4.84 -4.88
C LEU A 489 17.55 3.92 -6.10
N ASP A 490 16.34 3.43 -6.34
CA ASP A 490 15.96 2.72 -7.56
C ASP A 490 15.26 3.63 -8.56
N ALA A 491 14.42 4.55 -8.09
CA ALA A 491 13.70 5.49 -8.96
C ALA A 491 13.52 6.90 -8.37
N LEU A 492 13.72 7.91 -9.22
CA LEU A 492 13.32 9.29 -8.99
C LEU A 492 12.07 9.58 -9.82
N ILE A 493 10.98 10.02 -9.19
CA ILE A 493 9.68 10.20 -9.83
C ILE A 493 9.32 11.70 -9.84
N PHE A 494 9.01 12.25 -11.00
CA PHE A 494 8.39 13.57 -11.15
C PHE A 494 6.91 13.44 -11.46
N THR A 495 6.10 14.20 -10.73
CA THR A 495 4.64 14.23 -10.86
C THR A 495 4.11 15.63 -10.46
N GLY A 496 2.81 15.87 -10.61
CA GLY A 496 2.21 17.17 -10.37
C GLY A 496 2.42 18.14 -11.54
N GLY A 497 1.64 19.21 -11.57
CA GLY A 497 1.53 20.08 -12.75
C GLY A 497 2.86 20.63 -13.29
N ILE A 498 3.82 21.00 -12.44
CA ILE A 498 5.17 21.42 -12.85
C ILE A 498 6.02 20.20 -13.21
N GLY A 499 6.03 19.17 -12.35
CA GLY A 499 6.87 17.98 -12.52
C GLY A 499 6.57 17.20 -13.80
N GLU A 500 5.31 17.20 -14.23
CA GLU A 500 4.85 16.57 -15.46
C GLU A 500 5.18 17.40 -16.70
N ASN A 501 4.96 18.72 -16.65
CA ASN A 501 4.87 19.55 -17.86
C ASN A 501 6.10 20.45 -18.13
N ALA A 502 7.04 20.58 -17.18
CA ALA A 502 8.18 21.49 -17.31
C ALA A 502 9.51 20.72 -17.46
N PRO A 503 9.93 20.33 -18.69
CA PRO A 503 11.18 19.60 -18.92
C PRO A 503 12.42 20.35 -18.43
N ASP A 504 12.46 21.67 -18.62
CA ASP A 504 13.58 22.51 -18.17
C ASP A 504 13.74 22.52 -16.65
N ILE A 505 12.62 22.40 -15.92
CA ILE A 505 12.64 22.34 -14.46
C ILE A 505 13.20 21.00 -13.99
N ARG A 506 12.79 19.88 -14.60
CA ARG A 506 13.35 18.55 -14.29
C ARG A 506 14.84 18.49 -14.57
N ASP A 507 15.27 19.01 -15.72
CA ASP A 507 16.67 19.10 -16.09
C ASP A 507 17.46 19.93 -15.07
N ARG A 508 17.05 21.18 -14.79
CA ARG A 508 17.68 22.04 -13.77
C ARG A 508 17.76 21.41 -12.37
N ILE A 509 16.79 20.59 -11.98
CA ILE A 509 16.77 19.86 -10.71
C ILE A 509 17.81 18.73 -10.71
N CYS A 510 17.88 17.95 -11.79
CA CYS A 510 18.77 16.79 -11.89
C CYS A 510 20.24 17.15 -12.16
N ARG A 511 20.51 18.32 -12.75
CA ARG A 511 21.89 18.80 -12.98
C ARG A 511 22.71 18.81 -11.69
N GLY A 512 23.87 18.15 -11.73
CA GLY A 512 24.77 18.01 -10.59
C GLY A 512 24.48 16.79 -9.69
N LEU A 513 23.56 15.90 -10.08
CA LEU A 513 23.26 14.64 -9.37
C LEU A 513 23.84 13.40 -10.09
N GLU A 514 24.70 13.59 -11.08
CA GLU A 514 25.28 12.52 -11.90
C GLU A 514 26.11 11.55 -11.05
N THR A 515 26.80 12.06 -10.03
CA THR A 515 27.57 11.23 -9.07
C THR A 515 26.71 10.33 -8.21
N PHE A 516 25.41 10.64 -8.07
CA PHE A 516 24.44 9.76 -7.42
C PHE A 516 23.84 8.73 -8.39
N GLY A 517 24.20 8.77 -9.67
CA GLY A 517 23.63 7.93 -10.73
C GLY A 517 22.32 8.45 -11.32
N ILE A 518 21.96 9.72 -11.06
CA ILE A 518 20.76 10.37 -11.57
C ILE A 518 21.15 11.16 -12.82
N VAL A 519 20.88 10.58 -14.00
CA VAL A 519 21.23 11.18 -15.29
C VAL A 519 20.00 11.18 -16.21
N ILE A 520 19.60 12.37 -16.66
CA ILE A 520 18.48 12.55 -17.59
C ILE A 520 18.95 12.29 -19.03
N TYR A 521 18.09 11.64 -19.81
CA TYR A 521 18.20 11.57 -21.26
C TYR A 521 17.47 12.77 -21.90
N ASP A 522 18.23 13.80 -22.24
CA ASP A 522 17.71 15.13 -22.62
C ASP A 522 16.72 15.08 -23.78
N ASP A 523 17.01 14.26 -24.80
CA ASP A 523 16.16 14.13 -25.98
C ASP A 523 14.76 13.62 -25.63
N VAL A 524 14.66 12.63 -24.73
CA VAL A 524 13.38 12.08 -24.31
C VAL A 524 12.67 13.06 -23.36
N ASN A 525 13.41 13.68 -22.44
CA ASN A 525 12.85 14.67 -21.52
C ASN A 525 12.22 15.85 -22.26
N ALA A 526 12.88 16.37 -23.30
CA ALA A 526 12.42 17.52 -24.07
C ALA A 526 11.23 17.20 -25.01
N LYS A 527 11.19 15.99 -25.59
CA LYS A 527 10.19 15.63 -26.63
C LYS A 527 8.96 14.92 -26.08
N MET A 528 9.00 14.42 -24.85
CA MET A 528 7.88 13.66 -24.30
C MET A 528 6.64 14.52 -24.05
N SER A 529 5.48 13.93 -24.24
CA SER A 529 4.18 14.55 -23.97
C SER A 529 3.49 13.83 -22.81
N VAL A 530 2.96 14.59 -21.87
CA VAL A 530 2.18 14.07 -20.75
C VAL A 530 0.85 13.52 -21.27
N ARG A 531 0.56 12.25 -20.94
CA ARG A 531 -0.74 11.62 -21.22
C ARG A 531 -1.13 10.76 -20.02
N ARG A 532 -2.37 10.90 -19.54
CA ARG A 532 -2.88 10.11 -18.41
C ARG A 532 -2.65 8.62 -18.62
N GLY A 533 -2.19 7.92 -17.57
CA GLY A 533 -1.88 6.49 -17.62
C GLY A 533 -0.59 6.12 -18.36
N ARG A 534 0.10 7.08 -19.01
CA ARG A 534 1.38 6.84 -19.67
C ARG A 534 2.54 7.33 -18.81
N ILE A 535 3.40 6.41 -18.42
CA ILE A 535 4.66 6.69 -17.72
C ILE A 535 5.75 6.95 -18.77
N ASN A 536 6.53 8.01 -18.59
CA ASN A 536 7.69 8.30 -19.42
C ASN A 536 8.96 8.11 -18.62
N ASP A 537 9.86 7.26 -19.10
CA ASP A 537 11.19 7.09 -18.52
C ASP A 537 12.17 8.01 -19.26
N ILE A 538 12.72 8.97 -18.51
CA ILE A 538 13.64 9.99 -19.01
C ILE A 538 15.06 9.77 -18.50
N SER A 539 15.41 8.58 -18.03
CA SER A 539 16.78 8.27 -17.61
C SER A 539 17.68 7.89 -18.79
N GLU A 540 18.96 8.24 -18.67
CA GLU A 540 19.99 7.87 -19.65
C GLU A 540 20.01 6.34 -19.85
N PRO A 541 20.13 5.84 -21.11
CA PRO A 541 20.22 4.41 -21.37
C PRO A 541 21.30 3.72 -20.51
N GLY A 542 20.94 2.61 -19.87
CA GLY A 542 21.83 1.88 -18.97
C GLY A 542 21.92 2.42 -17.53
N SER A 543 21.25 3.54 -17.22
CA SER A 543 21.17 4.05 -15.83
C SER A 543 20.50 3.03 -14.91
N LYS A 544 21.16 2.75 -13.78
CA LYS A 544 20.62 1.88 -12.71
C LYS A 544 19.44 2.53 -12.01
N ILE A 545 19.49 3.84 -11.80
CA ILE A 545 18.39 4.64 -11.25
C ILE A 545 17.51 5.08 -12.41
N ARG A 546 16.21 4.77 -12.35
CA ARG A 546 15.25 5.22 -13.36
C ARG A 546 14.70 6.60 -12.97
N ILE A 547 14.50 7.47 -13.96
CA ILE A 547 13.89 8.79 -13.75
C ILE A 547 12.56 8.77 -14.47
N LEU A 548 11.47 8.72 -13.72
CA LEU A 548 10.13 8.51 -14.25
C LEU A 548 9.31 9.79 -14.15
N VAL A 549 8.55 10.09 -15.20
CA VAL A 549 7.52 11.13 -15.17
C VAL A 549 6.17 10.45 -15.21
N ILE A 550 5.44 10.56 -14.11
CA ILE A 550 4.19 9.85 -13.85
C ILE A 550 3.09 10.89 -13.64
N PRO A 551 2.11 11.00 -14.55
CA PRO A 551 0.98 11.89 -14.39
C PRO A 551 0.16 11.55 -13.14
N ALA A 552 -0.13 12.54 -12.30
CA ALA A 552 -0.95 12.37 -11.11
C ALA A 552 -2.39 11.96 -11.47
N ASP A 553 -2.98 11.09 -10.66
CA ASP A 553 -4.38 10.67 -10.76
C ASP A 553 -4.95 10.38 -9.36
N GLU A 554 -5.02 11.43 -8.54
CA GLU A 554 -5.49 11.33 -7.15
C GLU A 554 -6.92 10.81 -7.07
N GLU A 555 -7.79 11.18 -8.02
CA GLU A 555 -9.17 10.72 -8.07
C GLU A 555 -9.25 9.21 -8.28
N LYS A 556 -8.43 8.64 -9.18
CA LYS A 556 -8.39 7.19 -9.37
C LYS A 556 -7.89 6.47 -8.12
N MET A 557 -6.90 7.06 -7.43
CA MET A 557 -6.42 6.53 -6.16
C MET A 557 -7.48 6.58 -5.06
N ILE A 558 -8.26 7.66 -4.98
CA ILE A 558 -9.40 7.78 -4.05
C ILE A 558 -10.44 6.71 -4.37
N ALA A 559 -10.83 6.52 -5.64
CA ALA A 559 -11.78 5.49 -6.04
C ALA A 559 -11.31 4.07 -5.65
N ARG A 560 -10.02 3.78 -5.88
CA ARG A 560 -9.38 2.53 -5.47
C ARG A 560 -9.42 2.35 -3.95
N GLU A 561 -9.02 3.36 -3.18
CA GLU A 561 -9.07 3.31 -1.72
C GLU A 561 -10.50 3.18 -1.19
N THR A 562 -11.50 3.74 -1.89
CA THR A 562 -12.93 3.52 -1.61
C THR A 562 -13.30 2.05 -1.76
N ILE A 563 -12.98 1.41 -2.89
CA ILE A 563 -13.22 -0.04 -3.09
C ILE A 563 -12.57 -0.85 -1.96
N HIS A 564 -11.30 -0.53 -1.67
CA HIS A 564 -10.54 -1.27 -0.66
C HIS A 564 -11.09 -1.06 0.74
N ALA A 565 -11.49 0.15 1.11
CA ALA A 565 -12.09 0.44 2.41
C ALA A 565 -13.45 -0.26 2.56
N LEU A 566 -14.26 -0.31 1.50
CA LEU A 566 -15.53 -1.04 1.52
C LEU A 566 -15.31 -2.55 1.66
N GLY A 567 -14.32 -3.12 0.98
CA GLY A 567 -13.89 -4.51 1.14
C GLY A 567 -13.29 -4.85 2.51
N ARG A 568 -12.88 -3.86 3.30
CA ARG A 568 -12.43 -4.01 4.71
C ARG A 568 -13.58 -3.89 5.72
N THR A 569 -14.78 -3.47 5.30
CA THR A 569 -15.90 -3.26 6.23
C THR A 569 -16.28 -4.59 6.86
N ARG A 570 -16.16 -4.69 8.19
CA ARG A 570 -16.47 -5.92 8.91
C ARG A 570 -17.97 -6.13 8.92
N THR A 571 -18.43 -7.26 8.41
CA THR A 571 -19.77 -7.73 8.73
C THR A 571 -19.84 -8.09 10.22
N PRO A 572 -21.03 -8.09 10.85
CA PRO A 572 -21.19 -8.62 12.22
C PRO A 572 -20.63 -10.04 12.37
N ASP A 573 -20.68 -10.84 11.30
CA ASP A 573 -20.06 -12.17 11.25
C ASP A 573 -18.53 -12.11 11.23
N ASP A 574 -17.92 -11.17 10.51
CA ASP A 574 -16.47 -10.98 10.55
C ASP A 574 -16.01 -10.55 11.94
N ILE A 575 -16.76 -9.66 12.60
CA ILE A 575 -16.47 -9.26 13.99
C ILE A 575 -16.55 -10.47 14.93
N ARG A 576 -17.58 -11.31 14.77
CA ARG A 576 -17.71 -12.55 15.54
C ARG A 576 -16.54 -13.49 15.28
N LYS A 577 -16.16 -13.70 14.02
CA LYS A 577 -15.02 -14.55 13.62
C LYS A 577 -13.69 -14.02 14.15
N PHE A 578 -13.37 -12.75 13.94
CA PHE A 578 -12.12 -12.18 14.42
C PHE A 578 -11.97 -12.20 15.94
N ASN A 579 -13.09 -12.11 16.66
CA ASN A 579 -13.12 -12.24 18.12
C ASN A 579 -13.32 -13.67 18.62
N SER A 580 -13.56 -14.67 17.75
CA SER A 580 -13.93 -16.01 18.19
C SER A 580 -12.77 -16.79 18.78
N ARG A 581 -11.52 -16.43 18.44
CA ARG A 581 -10.33 -17.16 18.90
C ARG A 581 -9.21 -16.20 19.31
N PRO A 582 -8.73 -16.27 20.56
CA PRO A 582 -7.58 -15.49 20.99
C PRO A 582 -6.31 -15.97 20.28
N ILE A 583 -5.45 -15.01 19.92
CA ILE A 583 -4.10 -15.23 19.40
C ILE A 583 -3.14 -15.05 20.57
N VAL A 584 -2.35 -16.08 20.87
CA VAL A 584 -1.27 -15.94 21.85
C VAL A 584 -0.22 -15.01 21.29
N ILE A 585 0.26 -14.10 22.13
CA ILE A 585 1.34 -13.18 21.78
C ILE A 585 2.63 -13.71 22.39
N SER A 586 3.57 -14.03 21.51
CA SER A 586 4.90 -14.51 21.84
C SER A 586 5.92 -13.40 21.58
N THR A 587 6.81 -13.20 22.55
CA THR A 587 7.94 -12.28 22.41
C THR A 587 9.08 -13.00 21.71
N SER A 588 9.49 -12.48 20.56
CA SER A 588 10.64 -12.96 19.81
C SER A 588 11.89 -12.30 20.39
N ALA A 589 12.62 -13.05 21.23
CA ALA A 589 13.94 -12.64 21.66
C ALA A 589 14.90 -12.64 20.47
N HIS A 590 16.00 -11.88 20.55
CA HIS A 590 17.07 -11.94 19.57
C HIS A 590 17.54 -13.38 19.36
N HIS A 591 17.79 -13.75 18.11
CA HIS A 591 18.19 -15.11 17.78
C HIS A 591 18.85 -15.20 16.41
N VAL A 592 19.45 -16.36 16.14
CA VAL A 592 20.12 -16.65 14.88
C VAL A 592 19.51 -17.88 14.24
N HIS A 593 19.30 -17.80 12.93
CA HIS A 593 19.12 -18.94 12.06
C HIS A 593 20.39 -19.18 11.27
N LEU A 594 20.82 -20.44 11.17
CA LEU A 594 22.08 -20.80 10.51
C LEU A 594 21.84 -21.80 9.37
N THR A 595 22.70 -21.73 8.36
CA THR A 595 22.91 -22.84 7.43
C THR A 595 23.69 -23.97 8.13
N GLN A 596 23.64 -25.17 7.56
CA GLN A 596 24.45 -26.28 8.07
C GLN A 596 25.95 -25.96 7.98
N GLU A 597 26.39 -25.35 6.89
CA GLU A 597 27.79 -24.92 6.68
C GLU A 597 28.25 -23.94 7.76
N HIS A 598 27.48 -22.89 8.04
CA HIS A 598 27.85 -21.93 9.08
C HIS A 598 27.80 -22.54 10.48
N PHE A 599 26.83 -23.43 10.76
CA PHE A 599 26.80 -24.13 12.03
C PHE A 599 28.07 -24.98 12.25
N GLU A 600 28.51 -25.69 11.22
CA GLU A 600 29.75 -26.47 11.28
C GLU A 600 31.00 -25.59 11.43
N ALA A 601 31.05 -24.44 10.75
CA ALA A 601 32.14 -23.47 10.91
C ALA A 601 32.22 -22.92 12.35
N LEU A 602 31.08 -22.72 13.00
CA LEU A 602 30.98 -22.16 14.34
C LEU A 602 31.24 -23.19 15.46
N PHE A 603 30.87 -24.46 15.27
CA PHE A 603 30.87 -25.48 16.33
C PHE A 603 31.67 -26.75 16.02
N GLY A 604 32.19 -26.90 14.80
CA GLY A 604 33.00 -28.02 14.34
C GLY A 604 32.37 -28.80 13.18
N ALA A 605 33.23 -29.29 12.27
CA ALA A 605 32.83 -30.02 11.06
C ALA A 605 31.97 -31.26 11.38
N GLY A 606 30.91 -31.48 10.61
CA GLY A 606 29.99 -32.61 10.74
C GLY A 606 29.08 -32.60 11.97
N ARG A 607 29.10 -31.55 12.80
CA ARG A 607 28.18 -31.41 13.93
C ARG A 607 26.78 -31.03 13.47
N LYS A 608 25.79 -31.43 14.27
CA LYS A 608 24.38 -31.04 14.10
C LYS A 608 23.91 -30.28 15.33
N MET A 609 22.97 -29.36 15.13
CA MET A 609 22.33 -28.60 16.22
C MET A 609 21.72 -29.56 17.24
N THR A 610 21.91 -29.26 18.52
CA THR A 610 21.37 -30.06 19.62
C THR A 610 20.05 -29.44 20.08
N PRO A 611 18.89 -30.11 19.94
CA PRO A 611 17.63 -29.57 20.44
C PRO A 611 17.64 -29.41 21.96
N ARG A 612 17.26 -28.22 22.45
CA ARG A 612 17.11 -27.93 23.89
C ARG A 612 15.65 -27.92 24.31
N SER A 613 14.81 -27.20 23.57
CA SER A 613 13.38 -27.05 23.88
C SER A 613 12.62 -26.71 22.60
N ASP A 614 11.42 -27.25 22.47
CA ASP A 614 10.52 -26.92 21.36
C ASP A 614 10.05 -25.47 21.44
N LEU A 615 9.84 -24.86 20.27
CA LEU A 615 9.22 -23.53 20.14
C LEU A 615 7.71 -23.66 19.91
N SER A 616 7.01 -22.53 19.87
CA SER A 616 5.56 -22.50 19.62
C SER A 616 5.18 -23.13 18.27
N GLN A 617 6.05 -23.00 17.28
CA GLN A 617 5.86 -23.53 15.93
C GLN A 617 6.34 -24.99 15.83
N PRO A 618 5.49 -25.92 15.35
CA PRO A 618 5.82 -27.34 15.20
C PRO A 618 7.13 -27.60 14.43
N GLY A 619 7.98 -28.46 14.99
CA GLY A 619 9.25 -28.86 14.38
C GLY A 619 10.37 -27.83 14.50
N GLN A 620 10.12 -26.66 15.10
CA GLN A 620 11.15 -25.69 15.44
C GLN A 620 11.59 -25.84 16.90
N PHE A 621 12.87 -25.60 17.16
CA PHE A 621 13.44 -25.76 18.49
C PHE A 621 14.52 -24.70 18.76
N ALA A 622 14.66 -24.32 20.02
CA ALA A 622 15.85 -23.62 20.48
C ALA A 622 16.99 -24.64 20.62
N ALA A 623 18.17 -24.33 20.09
CA ALA A 623 19.34 -25.19 20.23
C ALA A 623 20.00 -25.01 21.61
N VAL A 624 20.78 -26.00 22.06
CA VAL A 624 21.63 -25.88 23.25
C VAL A 624 22.73 -24.84 22.99
N GLU A 625 23.30 -24.90 21.78
CA GLU A 625 24.34 -24.01 21.29
C GLU A 625 23.87 -22.55 21.25
N THR A 626 24.82 -21.64 21.50
CA THR A 626 24.63 -20.20 21.42
C THR A 626 25.82 -19.57 20.72
N VAL A 627 25.61 -18.40 20.12
CA VAL A 627 26.66 -17.63 19.45
C VAL A 627 26.79 -16.25 20.08
N ASN A 628 27.93 -15.61 19.85
CA ASN A 628 28.10 -14.19 20.11
C ASN A 628 27.95 -13.42 18.79
N LEU A 629 27.24 -12.31 18.84
CA LEU A 629 27.13 -11.36 17.73
C LEU A 629 28.13 -10.25 17.95
N ILE A 630 28.97 -9.96 16.96
CA ILE A 630 30.01 -8.94 17.04
C ILE A 630 29.75 -7.91 15.93
N GLY A 631 29.40 -6.70 16.33
CA GLY A 631 29.24 -5.55 15.44
C GLY A 631 30.39 -4.55 15.59
N PRO A 632 30.42 -3.49 14.77
CA PRO A 632 31.51 -2.52 14.76
C PRO A 632 31.77 -1.80 16.09
N LYS A 633 30.76 -1.68 16.96
CA LYS A 633 30.87 -0.96 18.25
C LYS A 633 30.85 -1.87 19.47
N GLY A 634 30.46 -3.13 19.33
CA GLY A 634 30.26 -3.97 20.50
C GLY A 634 29.76 -5.36 20.17
N ARG A 635 29.40 -6.10 21.22
CA ARG A 635 29.02 -7.51 21.14
C ARG A 635 27.76 -7.83 21.95
N ILE A 636 27.06 -8.86 21.53
CA ILE A 636 25.96 -9.50 22.27
C ILE A 636 26.32 -10.96 22.46
N ASP A 637 26.33 -11.40 23.71
CA ASP A 637 26.79 -12.73 24.08
C ASP A 637 25.63 -13.71 24.21
N HIS A 638 25.91 -14.99 23.96
CA HIS A 638 24.98 -16.10 24.22
C HIS A 638 23.62 -15.99 23.49
N VAL A 639 23.63 -15.43 22.28
CA VAL A 639 22.46 -15.35 21.40
C VAL A 639 22.02 -16.75 21.00
N ARG A 640 20.71 -17.01 21.12
CA ARG A 640 20.14 -18.33 20.88
C ARG A 640 20.11 -18.66 19.40
N ILE A 641 20.43 -19.91 19.05
CA ILE A 641 20.23 -20.45 17.71
C ILE A 641 18.88 -21.16 17.66
N LEU A 642 18.08 -20.90 16.63
CA LEU A 642 16.81 -21.59 16.39
C LEU A 642 16.94 -22.56 15.21
N GLY A 643 16.63 -23.82 15.47
CA GLY A 643 16.58 -24.90 14.49
C GLY A 643 15.19 -25.14 13.92
N PRO A 644 15.08 -25.91 12.81
CA PRO A 644 16.18 -26.56 12.10
C PRO A 644 17.02 -25.55 11.27
N VAL A 645 18.14 -26.03 10.71
CA VAL A 645 18.98 -25.25 9.79
C VAL A 645 18.16 -24.69 8.61
N ARG A 646 18.53 -23.50 8.13
CA ARG A 646 17.92 -22.82 6.99
C ARG A 646 18.81 -22.85 5.75
N LYS A 647 18.26 -22.42 4.61
CA LYS A 647 19.01 -22.25 3.35
C LYS A 647 19.95 -21.03 3.37
N GLU A 648 19.63 -20.03 4.18
CA GLU A 648 20.43 -18.82 4.38
C GLU A 648 20.50 -18.51 5.87
N SER A 649 21.62 -17.96 6.32
CA SER A 649 21.79 -17.54 7.71
C SER A 649 21.23 -16.14 7.92
N GLN A 650 20.65 -15.90 9.09
CA GLN A 650 19.99 -14.64 9.42
C GLN A 650 20.09 -14.39 10.92
N VAL A 651 20.23 -13.13 11.29
CA VAL A 651 20.24 -12.66 12.67
C VAL A 651 19.07 -11.72 12.89
N GLU A 652 18.24 -12.02 13.88
CA GLU A 652 17.17 -11.13 14.33
C GLU A 652 17.61 -10.47 15.63
N ILE A 653 17.61 -9.13 15.67
CA ILE A 653 17.95 -8.33 16.86
C ILE A 653 16.83 -7.34 17.21
N ALA A 654 16.81 -6.89 18.46
CA ALA A 654 15.94 -5.81 18.91
C ALA A 654 16.44 -4.44 18.42
N ARG A 655 15.57 -3.41 18.42
CA ARG A 655 15.95 -2.05 18.02
C ARG A 655 17.02 -1.45 18.93
N THR A 656 16.93 -1.70 20.23
CA THR A 656 17.90 -1.21 21.22
C THR A 656 19.30 -1.81 21.04
N GLU A 657 19.38 -3.01 20.46
CA GLU A 657 20.62 -3.74 20.24
C GLU A 657 21.45 -3.21 19.07
N GLN A 658 20.79 -2.55 18.12
CA GLN A 658 21.44 -1.82 17.02
C GLN A 658 22.49 -0.84 17.53
N PHE A 659 22.20 -0.12 18.61
CA PHE A 659 23.12 0.83 19.21
C PHE A 659 24.33 0.16 19.85
N LYS A 660 24.12 -0.99 20.51
CA LYS A 660 25.19 -1.75 21.17
C LYS A 660 26.14 -2.38 20.15
N LEU A 661 25.60 -2.95 19.09
CA LEU A 661 26.38 -3.55 18.00
C LEU A 661 26.98 -2.48 17.08
N GLY A 662 26.35 -1.31 16.98
CA GLY A 662 26.78 -0.23 16.08
C GLY A 662 26.40 -0.46 14.63
N ILE A 663 25.26 -1.12 14.39
CA ILE A 663 24.70 -1.40 13.07
C ILE A 663 23.29 -0.82 12.98
N GLU A 664 22.96 -0.15 11.87
CA GLU A 664 21.60 0.32 11.62
C GLU A 664 20.84 -0.77 10.86
N VAL A 665 19.78 -1.30 11.48
CA VAL A 665 19.13 -2.53 11.03
C VAL A 665 17.68 -2.24 10.60
N PRO A 666 17.28 -2.62 9.38
CA PRO A 666 15.92 -2.38 8.88
C PRO A 666 14.91 -3.34 9.49
N ILE A 667 13.63 -2.95 9.48
CA ILE A 667 12.51 -3.84 9.82
C ILE A 667 12.14 -4.67 8.58
N ARG A 668 12.22 -6.00 8.67
CA ARG A 668 12.02 -6.93 7.55
C ARG A 668 11.20 -8.16 7.94
N ASP A 669 10.63 -8.81 6.94
CA ASP A 669 10.07 -10.15 7.11
C ASP A 669 11.21 -11.15 7.36
N SER A 670 11.02 -12.13 8.24
CA SER A 670 12.02 -13.20 8.44
C SER A 670 12.18 -14.00 7.14
N GLY A 671 13.41 -14.04 6.62
CA GLY A 671 13.82 -14.56 5.31
C GLY A 671 14.14 -13.48 4.26
N ASP A 672 13.79 -12.21 4.51
CA ASP A 672 14.10 -11.09 3.62
C ASP A 672 15.42 -10.41 4.03
N THR A 673 16.53 -10.95 3.51
CA THR A 673 17.90 -10.56 3.87
C THR A 673 18.54 -9.57 2.88
N GLU A 674 17.88 -9.26 1.76
CA GLU A 674 18.50 -8.48 0.69
C GLU A 674 18.66 -7.00 1.07
N GLY A 675 19.85 -6.43 0.81
CA GLY A 675 20.17 -5.04 1.19
C GLY A 675 20.23 -4.79 2.70
N THR A 676 20.27 -5.84 3.53
CA THR A 676 20.43 -5.74 4.99
C THR A 676 21.91 -5.75 5.39
N PRO A 677 22.28 -5.16 6.54
CA PRO A 677 23.67 -5.17 7.00
C PRO A 677 24.12 -6.59 7.39
N GLY A 678 25.43 -6.79 7.33
CA GLY A 678 26.12 -7.98 7.82
C GLY A 678 26.50 -7.90 9.30
N ILE A 679 27.04 -9.00 9.83
CA ILE A 679 27.59 -9.10 11.19
C ILE A 679 28.55 -10.29 11.31
N THR A 680 29.50 -10.21 12.23
CA THR A 680 30.32 -11.35 12.61
C THR A 680 29.60 -12.18 13.67
N ILE A 681 29.52 -13.48 13.44
CA ILE A 681 28.97 -14.46 14.38
C ILE A 681 30.14 -15.30 14.90
N GLU A 682 30.27 -15.41 16.21
CA GLU A 682 31.32 -16.20 16.88
C GLU A 682 30.67 -17.37 17.64
N GLY A 683 31.18 -18.58 17.42
CA GLY A 683 30.81 -19.80 18.14
C GLY A 683 32.00 -20.42 18.85
N ASP A 684 31.82 -21.60 19.44
CA ASP A 684 32.84 -22.25 20.28
C ASP A 684 34.12 -22.63 19.53
N SER A 685 34.02 -22.91 18.23
CA SER A 685 35.10 -23.46 17.40
C SER A 685 35.57 -22.53 16.28
N GLY A 686 34.89 -21.40 16.07
CA GLY A 686 35.20 -20.49 14.97
C GLY A 686 34.25 -19.31 14.86
N SER A 687 34.42 -18.53 13.81
CA SER A 687 33.59 -17.37 13.50
C SER A 687 33.18 -17.36 12.02
N VAL A 688 32.06 -16.72 11.72
CA VAL A 688 31.52 -16.53 10.38
C VAL A 688 31.18 -15.05 10.20
N ASP A 689 31.69 -14.44 9.14
CA ASP A 689 31.30 -13.09 8.74
C ASP A 689 30.14 -13.17 7.76
N LEU A 690 28.98 -12.69 8.18
CA LEU A 690 27.85 -12.51 7.28
C LEU A 690 27.99 -11.19 6.53
N GLU A 691 27.94 -11.22 5.21
CA GLU A 691 27.90 -10.00 4.39
C GLU A 691 26.57 -9.25 4.52
N LYS A 692 25.49 -9.99 4.78
CA LYS A 692 24.11 -9.53 4.94
C LYS A 692 23.32 -10.47 5.85
N GLY A 693 22.14 -10.06 6.29
CA GLY A 693 21.18 -10.94 6.98
C GLY A 693 20.82 -10.52 8.40
N VAL A 694 21.23 -9.33 8.85
CA VAL A 694 20.76 -8.80 10.14
C VAL A 694 19.50 -7.98 9.93
N ILE A 695 18.43 -8.32 10.67
CA ILE A 695 17.14 -7.64 10.60
C ILE A 695 16.54 -7.38 11.99
N CYS A 696 15.63 -6.42 12.06
CA CYS A 696 14.61 -6.40 13.10
C CYS A 696 13.36 -7.08 12.53
N ALA A 697 12.85 -8.09 13.20
CA ALA A 697 11.70 -8.82 12.72
C ALA A 697 10.46 -7.93 12.67
N LYS A 698 9.79 -7.88 11.52
CA LYS A 698 8.46 -7.29 11.42
C LYS A 698 7.47 -8.15 12.21
N ARG A 699 6.65 -7.53 13.04
CA ARG A 699 5.57 -8.20 13.78
C ARG A 699 4.64 -8.96 12.82
N HIS A 700 4.32 -10.21 13.16
CA HIS A 700 3.54 -11.09 12.29
C HIS A 700 2.77 -12.15 13.07
N ILE A 701 1.74 -12.72 12.43
CA ILE A 701 0.97 -13.87 12.91
C ILE A 701 1.34 -15.08 12.07
N HIS A 702 1.77 -16.15 12.71
CA HIS A 702 1.78 -17.49 12.12
C HIS A 702 0.37 -18.08 12.24
N ILE A 703 -0.16 -18.63 11.15
CA ILE A 703 -1.50 -19.22 11.14
C ILE A 703 -1.58 -20.40 10.15
N SER A 704 -2.35 -21.43 10.48
CA SER A 704 -2.64 -22.53 9.56
C SER A 704 -3.66 -22.10 8.48
N PRO A 705 -3.70 -22.74 7.29
CA PRO A 705 -4.70 -22.44 6.27
C PRO A 705 -6.14 -22.61 6.76
N GLU A 706 -6.37 -23.61 7.62
CA GLU A 706 -7.67 -23.86 8.25
C GLU A 706 -8.09 -22.69 9.15
N GLU A 707 -7.21 -22.25 10.05
CA GLU A 707 -7.48 -21.13 10.94
C GLU A 707 -7.62 -19.81 10.17
N ALA A 708 -6.81 -19.59 9.15
CA ALA A 708 -6.88 -18.41 8.29
C ALA A 708 -8.24 -18.33 7.59
N LEU A 709 -8.70 -19.45 6.99
CA LEU A 709 -10.02 -19.51 6.37
C LEU A 709 -11.15 -19.26 7.38
N ASN A 710 -11.07 -19.86 8.57
CA ASN A 710 -12.05 -19.68 9.65
C ASN A 710 -12.14 -18.21 10.09
N LEU A 711 -11.00 -17.51 10.14
CA LEU A 711 -10.93 -16.08 10.43
C LEU A 711 -11.16 -15.20 9.19
N GLY A 712 -11.32 -15.74 7.99
CA GLY A 712 -11.46 -14.96 6.75
C GLY A 712 -10.20 -14.20 6.32
N LEU A 713 -9.03 -14.66 6.77
CA LEU A 713 -7.70 -14.12 6.45
C LEU A 713 -7.08 -14.84 5.26
N ARG A 714 -6.09 -14.19 4.64
CA ARG A 714 -5.23 -14.73 3.57
C ARG A 714 -3.77 -14.65 3.96
N ASP A 715 -2.91 -15.40 3.27
CA ASP A 715 -1.48 -15.14 3.40
C ASP A 715 -1.19 -13.68 3.02
N LYS A 716 -0.26 -13.08 3.75
CA LYS A 716 0.17 -11.69 3.59
C LYS A 716 -0.89 -10.60 3.82
N ASP A 717 -2.10 -10.95 4.27
CA ASP A 717 -3.01 -9.96 4.84
C ASP A 717 -2.29 -9.20 5.96
N VAL A 718 -2.51 -7.90 6.06
CA VAL A 718 -2.00 -7.11 7.16
C VAL A 718 -3.16 -6.70 8.03
N VAL A 719 -3.10 -7.05 9.31
CA VAL A 719 -4.19 -6.90 10.26
C VAL A 719 -3.82 -5.95 11.40
N ARG A 720 -4.86 -5.47 12.09
CA ARG A 720 -4.78 -4.84 13.40
C ARG A 720 -5.11 -5.89 14.45
N VAL A 721 -4.31 -5.98 15.50
CA VAL A 721 -4.52 -6.90 16.62
C VAL A 721 -4.74 -6.08 17.89
N LYS A 722 -5.93 -6.22 18.46
CA LYS A 722 -6.30 -5.60 19.73
C LYS A 722 -5.88 -6.49 20.89
N VAL A 723 -5.20 -5.92 21.86
CA VAL A 723 -4.68 -6.62 23.03
C VAL A 723 -5.27 -6.03 24.29
N LYS A 724 -5.80 -6.89 25.16
CA LYS A 724 -6.37 -6.50 26.44
C LYS A 724 -5.29 -6.62 27.52
N GLY A 725 -4.63 -5.51 27.84
CA GLY A 725 -3.67 -5.38 28.94
C GLY A 725 -4.15 -4.39 30.02
N ILE A 726 -3.21 -3.83 30.80
CA ILE A 726 -3.46 -2.74 31.78
C ILE A 726 -4.02 -1.49 31.06
N ARG A 727 -3.60 -1.26 29.82
CA ARG A 727 -4.22 -0.34 28.86
C ARG A 727 -4.62 -1.15 27.62
N GLU A 728 -5.75 -0.79 27.03
CA GLU A 728 -6.16 -1.34 25.75
C GLU A 728 -5.23 -0.80 24.65
N LEU A 729 -4.62 -1.69 23.87
CA LEU A 729 -3.68 -1.32 22.81
C LEU A 729 -3.99 -2.08 21.52
N ILE A 730 -3.78 -1.42 20.39
CA ILE A 730 -4.02 -1.97 19.06
C ILE A 730 -2.70 -1.95 18.30
N PHE A 731 -2.15 -3.13 18.00
CA PHE A 731 -1.01 -3.27 17.10
C PHE A 731 -1.48 -3.21 15.66
N GLY A 732 -1.10 -2.17 14.92
CA GLY A 732 -1.24 -2.12 13.46
C GLY A 732 -0.11 -2.83 12.73
N ASP A 733 -0.20 -2.91 11.41
CA ASP A 733 0.85 -3.46 10.53
C ASP A 733 1.29 -4.91 10.84
N VAL A 734 0.39 -5.73 11.39
CA VAL A 734 0.68 -7.14 11.72
C VAL A 734 0.50 -8.01 10.49
N LEU A 735 1.60 -8.56 9.96
CA LEU A 735 1.55 -9.42 8.77
C LEU A 735 1.02 -10.81 9.11
N VAL A 736 0.04 -11.32 8.36
CA VAL A 736 -0.42 -12.70 8.45
C VAL A 736 0.47 -13.58 7.56
N ARG A 737 0.96 -14.70 8.11
CA ARG A 737 1.75 -15.72 7.42
C ARG A 737 1.02 -17.05 7.50
N VAL A 738 0.55 -17.57 6.37
CA VAL A 738 -0.20 -18.81 6.29
C VAL A 738 0.72 -19.96 5.88
N ASN A 739 0.81 -21.01 6.70
CA ASN A 739 1.52 -22.23 6.34
C ASN A 739 0.88 -23.46 7.01
N PRO A 740 0.75 -24.61 6.33
CA PRO A 740 0.18 -25.83 6.92
C PRO A 740 0.85 -26.29 8.22
N ASN A 741 2.13 -25.96 8.41
CA ASN A 741 2.89 -26.33 9.60
C ASN A 741 2.85 -25.28 10.72
N TYR A 742 2.15 -24.16 10.52
CA TYR A 742 2.06 -23.12 11.53
C TYR A 742 0.96 -23.38 12.55
N ARG A 743 1.25 -22.95 13.77
CA ARG A 743 0.29 -22.84 14.86
C ARG A 743 -0.01 -21.36 15.10
N LEU A 744 -1.29 -21.03 15.33
CA LEU A 744 -1.74 -19.66 15.60
C LEU A 744 -0.95 -19.00 16.74
N ASP A 745 -0.12 -18.02 16.39
CA ASP A 745 0.77 -17.29 17.31
C ASP A 745 1.18 -15.95 16.69
N MET A 746 1.18 -14.88 17.48
CA MET A 746 1.68 -13.56 17.05
C MET A 746 3.06 -13.31 17.63
N HIS A 747 4.04 -13.02 16.77
CA HIS A 747 5.38 -12.64 17.17
C HIS A 747 5.53 -11.12 17.24
N LEU A 748 6.02 -10.65 18.38
CA LEU A 748 6.38 -9.25 18.65
C LEU A 748 7.87 -9.17 19.03
N ASP A 749 8.53 -8.09 18.60
CA ASP A 749 9.89 -7.79 19.06
C ASP A 749 9.91 -7.50 20.57
N THR A 750 11.05 -7.76 21.20
CA THR A 750 11.25 -7.58 22.65
C THR A 750 11.03 -6.13 23.08
N ASP A 751 11.50 -5.15 22.30
CA ASP A 751 11.30 -3.73 22.64
C ASP A 751 9.83 -3.34 22.53
N GLU A 752 9.13 -3.84 21.49
CA GLU A 752 7.70 -3.60 21.31
C GLU A 752 6.86 -4.21 22.43
N ALA A 753 7.19 -5.44 22.83
CA ALA A 753 6.53 -6.12 23.93
C ALA A 753 6.74 -5.40 25.27
N ASN A 754 7.97 -4.95 25.54
CA ASN A 754 8.28 -4.18 26.75
C ASN A 754 7.54 -2.84 26.77
N ALA A 755 7.54 -2.10 25.65
CA ALA A 755 6.84 -0.82 25.53
C ALA A 755 5.32 -0.98 25.74
N ALA A 756 4.75 -2.09 25.27
CA ALA A 756 3.34 -2.43 25.45
C ALA A 756 3.03 -3.20 26.74
N GLN A 757 4.02 -3.46 27.60
CA GLN A 757 3.90 -4.20 28.87
C GLN A 757 3.27 -5.60 28.68
N ILE A 758 3.65 -6.29 27.61
CA ILE A 758 3.15 -7.63 27.27
C ILE A 758 3.89 -8.67 28.12
N SER A 759 3.12 -9.52 28.81
CA SER A 759 3.65 -10.66 29.56
C SER A 759 3.39 -11.99 28.84
N ALA A 760 4.12 -13.04 29.21
CA ALA A 760 3.96 -14.37 28.61
C ALA A 760 2.51 -14.87 28.77
N GLY A 761 1.92 -15.34 27.66
CA GLY A 761 0.54 -15.81 27.62
C GLY A 761 -0.52 -14.73 27.40
N THR A 762 -0.11 -13.47 27.17
CA THR A 762 -1.03 -12.41 26.75
C THR A 762 -1.73 -12.80 25.46
N ALA A 763 -3.04 -12.56 25.40
CA ALA A 763 -3.87 -12.85 24.24
C ALA A 763 -4.30 -11.57 23.52
N GLY A 764 -4.19 -11.58 22.20
CA GLY A 764 -4.78 -10.59 21.31
C GLY A 764 -5.97 -11.15 20.54
N TYR A 765 -6.76 -10.25 19.95
CA TYR A 765 -7.81 -10.58 19.01
C TYR A 765 -7.57 -9.79 17.73
N ILE A 766 -7.84 -10.42 16.59
CA ILE A 766 -7.85 -9.64 15.36
C ILE A 766 -8.95 -8.63 15.49
N GLU A 767 -8.58 -7.38 15.30
CA GLU A 767 -9.52 -6.31 15.26
C GLU A 767 -10.03 -6.21 13.82
N SER A 768 -9.17 -5.83 12.86
CA SER A 768 -9.55 -5.71 11.43
C SER A 768 -8.44 -6.17 10.52
N ILE A 769 -8.78 -6.49 9.28
CA ILE A 769 -7.83 -6.44 8.17
C ILE A 769 -7.55 -4.96 7.83
N GLN A 770 -6.31 -4.54 8.00
CA GLN A 770 -5.83 -3.19 7.70
C GLN A 770 -5.66 -2.99 6.19
N HIS A 771 -5.08 -3.97 5.52
CA HIS A 771 -5.08 -4.09 4.07
C HIS A 771 -4.94 -5.56 3.68
N ARG A 772 -5.67 -5.96 2.65
CA ARG A 772 -5.37 -7.19 1.93
C ARG A 772 -4.25 -6.83 0.97
N ASN A 773 -3.10 -7.43 1.15
CA ASN A 773 -2.16 -7.47 0.05
C ASN A 773 -2.85 -8.29 -1.04
N TYR A 774 -3.40 -7.61 -2.03
CA TYR A 774 -3.72 -8.23 -3.32
C TYR A 774 -2.37 -8.47 -4.01
N MET A 775 -1.50 -9.27 -3.38
CA MET A 775 -0.24 -9.71 -3.94
C MET A 775 -0.47 -10.96 -4.76
#